data_AF-A0A8J4U142-F1
#
_entry.id   AF-A0A8J4U142-F1
#
_cell.length_a   1.000
_cell.length_b   1.000
_cell.length_c   1.000
_cell.angle_alpha   90.00
_cell.angle_beta   90.00
_cell.angle_gamma   90.00
#
_symmetry.space_group_name_H-M   'P 1'
#
loop_
_entity.id
_entity.type
_entity.pdbx_description
1 polymer ?
#
loop_
_entity_poly.entity_id
_entity_poly.type
_entity_poly.pdbx_seq_one_letter_code
_entity_poly.pdbx_strand_id
1 'polypeptide(L)'
;PGSAAVFPIYAKLHQSVTLPCEAQCSPGKAKWSLTDNRDDVFARCDQTSCRSVQQGFNMSHDQYKRGDLSLTITNPDYSMRKTYTCECDYSDYATWRLKISTVFSAVQMRPGEDLKLDLSVPESVEVIYRGSDSADGVQICNVTHGTLQCNTEYTPRTSLSNSELTLRNMWRSENGTYTIRNLDHKEDIRVYAVSVSGLTTGEIAGTVIAVLLLLVLLIAGVVTYMRRKAAGEKEEAERKRREVKSQMKAVDELISQALLKSEGEVEDVLQQVEEKINALKQMYRWDKEYSEHVTSFCYSKREELELYRKLYEPELRALQPVTGEVKSNMVAVDELIKQAQLRPAGALMEALQQVEEKINALEQKYRDDNKYLDSVRLFCNSKRSYLKLYIEVFTTENRSLQSVIEEVRTEMEAVDELIKQIQLKPLEEQGKVIQQAFETINDLELKYSWTGEYYMNVMFFCGVKRTELEFYRKFYGTQNGFPDPQTKEVKREVEAVDDLIKQARHKAPGEQEKVLQKAEKKIHHLLENYPDFERLCLFKREEPYLCRKIYGTQKGSQHHGAGEVMNKVTAVYERIRQVKRKPPGKVEAAIQEVEEKINDLEQKCRHDRDYYTSVELFCNQKRRDLELCSKLDLIQLGFDWTNTED
;
A
#
# COMPACT_ATOMS: atom_id res chain seq x y z
N PRO A 1 48.21 30.61 24.50
CA PRO A 1 47.12 30.58 23.49
C PRO A 1 46.66 29.13 23.27
N GLY A 2 45.47 28.77 23.76
CA GLY A 2 44.87 27.47 23.44
C GLY A 2 44.55 27.43 21.95
N SER A 3 44.95 26.37 21.25
CA SER A 3 44.55 26.17 19.85
C SER A 3 43.03 26.18 19.78
N ALA A 4 42.45 27.15 19.07
CA ALA A 4 41.01 27.15 18.80
C ALA A 4 40.65 25.81 18.11
N ALA A 5 39.54 25.21 18.51
CA ALA A 5 39.06 23.98 17.89
C ALA A 5 38.74 24.24 16.42
N VAL A 6 39.19 23.33 15.54
CA VAL A 6 38.91 23.40 14.09
C VAL A 6 37.73 22.49 13.78
N PHE A 7 36.63 23.07 13.30
CA PHE A 7 35.40 22.34 13.01
C PHE A 7 35.29 22.00 11.52
N PRO A 8 35.09 20.72 11.14
CA PRO A 8 34.88 20.36 9.74
C PRO A 8 33.45 20.69 9.30
N ILE A 9 33.28 21.20 8.09
CA ILE A 9 31.97 21.38 7.45
C ILE A 9 32.02 20.87 6.01
N TYR A 10 31.00 20.13 5.60
CA TYR A 10 30.92 19.52 4.27
C TYR A 10 30.01 20.34 3.36
N ALA A 11 30.53 20.72 2.20
CA ALA A 11 29.77 21.33 1.12
C ALA A 11 29.65 20.37 -0.07
N LYS A 12 28.52 20.41 -0.74
CA LYS A 12 28.38 19.76 -2.05
C LYS A 12 29.08 20.64 -3.09
N LEU A 13 29.77 19.99 -4.03
CA LEU A 13 30.48 20.68 -5.12
C LEU A 13 29.52 21.63 -5.86
N HIS A 14 29.93 22.88 -6.04
CA HIS A 14 29.16 23.95 -6.68
C HIS A 14 27.83 24.35 -6.01
N GLN A 15 27.60 23.92 -4.76
CA GLN A 15 26.41 24.33 -4.00
C GLN A 15 26.81 25.23 -2.82
N SER A 16 26.07 26.32 -2.63
CA SER A 16 26.37 27.29 -1.58
C SER A 16 26.43 26.64 -0.20
N VAL A 17 27.40 27.05 0.61
CA VAL A 17 27.58 26.60 2.00
C VAL A 17 27.76 27.81 2.92
N THR A 18 27.27 27.72 4.15
CA THR A 18 27.45 28.76 5.17
C THR A 18 28.35 28.24 6.28
N LEU A 19 29.45 28.94 6.56
CA LEU A 19 30.32 28.70 7.71
C LEU A 19 29.78 29.50 8.90
N PRO A 20 29.27 28.86 9.95
CA PRO A 20 28.60 29.58 11.03
C PRO A 20 29.60 30.29 11.95
N CYS A 21 29.30 31.53 12.35
CA CYS A 21 30.10 32.24 13.35
C CYS A 21 29.20 33.15 14.19
N GLU A 22 28.82 32.68 15.37
CA GLU A 22 28.00 33.44 16.31
C GLU A 22 28.91 34.20 17.27
N ALA A 23 28.97 35.52 17.12
CA ALA A 23 29.77 36.39 17.97
C ALA A 23 29.22 37.82 17.98
N GLN A 24 29.11 38.40 19.17
CA GLN A 24 28.77 39.81 19.32
C GLN A 24 29.99 40.67 18.97
N CYS A 25 30.01 41.14 17.73
CA CYS A 25 31.12 41.94 17.21
C CYS A 25 30.84 43.45 17.18
N SER A 26 29.63 43.93 17.47
CA SER A 26 29.35 45.37 17.44
C SER A 26 29.80 46.04 18.75
N PRO A 27 30.61 47.13 18.73
CA PRO A 27 30.91 48.03 17.59
C PRO A 27 32.20 47.74 16.76
N GLY A 28 32.84 46.60 16.95
CA GLY A 28 34.06 46.15 16.25
C GLY A 28 33.90 45.69 14.80
N LYS A 29 35.00 45.21 14.20
CA LYS A 29 35.07 44.78 12.80
C LYS A 29 35.17 43.26 12.70
N ALA A 30 34.26 42.64 11.96
CA ALA A 30 34.33 41.22 11.64
C ALA A 30 35.09 40.99 10.33
N LYS A 31 35.94 39.98 10.29
CA LYS A 31 36.62 39.53 9.06
C LYS A 31 36.71 38.01 9.00
N TRP A 32 36.70 37.49 7.79
CA TRP A 32 37.04 36.10 7.49
C TRP A 32 38.33 36.01 6.68
N SER A 33 39.29 35.25 7.18
CA SER A 33 40.60 35.03 6.53
C SER A 33 41.02 33.57 6.55
N LEU A 34 42.08 33.22 5.83
CA LEU A 34 42.69 31.90 5.98
C LEU A 34 43.39 31.78 7.33
N THR A 35 43.29 30.61 7.96
CA THR A 35 44.00 30.33 9.20
C THR A 35 45.52 30.43 9.04
N ASP A 36 46.04 29.95 7.90
CA ASP A 36 47.47 29.94 7.60
C ASP A 36 47.97 31.27 7.00
N ASN A 37 47.06 32.15 6.59
CA ASN A 37 47.39 33.48 6.06
C ASN A 37 46.29 34.49 6.40
N ARG A 38 46.45 35.18 7.54
CA ARG A 38 45.46 36.14 8.05
C ARG A 38 45.33 37.41 7.22
N ASP A 39 46.30 37.70 6.36
CA ASP A 39 46.26 38.85 5.45
C ASP A 39 45.37 38.57 4.24
N ASP A 40 45.11 37.28 3.93
CA ASP A 40 44.21 36.86 2.86
C ASP A 40 42.74 36.90 3.34
N VAL A 41 42.13 38.08 3.22
CA VAL A 41 40.75 38.33 3.69
C VAL A 41 39.73 38.11 2.56
N PHE A 42 38.69 37.32 2.84
CA PHE A 42 37.62 36.99 1.89
C PHE A 42 36.40 37.89 2.03
N ALA A 43 36.05 38.24 3.28
CA ALA A 43 34.89 39.08 3.57
C ALA A 43 35.14 39.89 4.85
N ARG A 44 34.59 41.11 4.90
CA ARG A 44 34.65 42.01 6.05
C ARG A 44 33.30 42.65 6.31
N CYS A 45 32.96 42.86 7.57
CA CYS A 45 31.79 43.61 7.99
C CYS A 45 32.13 44.60 9.10
N ASP A 46 31.50 45.77 9.04
CA ASP A 46 31.50 46.78 10.09
C ASP A 46 30.08 47.32 10.30
N GLN A 47 29.95 48.32 11.19
CA GLN A 47 28.66 48.93 11.52
C GLN A 47 27.91 49.50 10.30
N THR A 48 28.62 49.88 9.24
CA THR A 48 28.05 50.57 8.08
C THR A 48 27.77 49.65 6.91
N SER A 49 28.61 48.64 6.67
CA SER A 49 28.46 47.75 5.52
C SER A 49 29.19 46.42 5.69
N CYS A 50 28.80 45.44 4.87
CA CYS A 50 29.57 44.23 4.59
C CYS A 50 30.12 44.28 3.18
N ARG A 51 31.36 43.85 2.99
CA ARG A 51 32.02 43.80 1.69
C ARG A 51 32.65 42.42 1.48
N SER A 52 32.32 41.84 0.34
CA SER A 52 33.03 40.71 -0.23
C SER A 52 34.35 41.22 -0.82
N VAL A 53 35.48 40.73 -0.31
CA VAL A 53 36.82 41.09 -0.81
C VAL A 53 37.19 40.18 -1.98
N GLN A 54 36.75 38.92 -1.94
CA GLN A 54 36.95 37.94 -3.00
C GLN A 54 35.61 37.43 -3.54
N GLN A 55 35.52 37.25 -4.85
CA GLN A 55 34.31 36.73 -5.49
C GLN A 55 33.93 35.36 -4.93
N GLY A 56 32.64 35.15 -4.71
CA GLY A 56 32.10 33.88 -4.19
C GLY A 56 31.96 33.83 -2.67
N PHE A 57 32.40 34.86 -1.96
CA PHE A 57 32.31 34.98 -0.50
C PHE A 57 31.36 36.09 -0.11
N ASN A 58 30.37 35.84 0.74
CA ASN A 58 29.36 36.84 1.12
C ASN A 58 29.05 36.80 2.61
N MET A 59 28.83 37.98 3.19
CA MET A 59 28.34 38.17 4.55
C MET A 59 27.17 39.15 4.52
N SER A 60 26.13 38.89 5.31
CA SER A 60 24.97 39.78 5.40
C SER A 60 25.17 40.85 6.47
N HIS A 61 24.95 42.11 6.09
CA HIS A 61 25.00 43.23 7.04
C HIS A 61 23.93 43.14 8.13
N ASP A 62 22.74 42.65 7.75
CA ASP A 62 21.64 42.47 8.68
C ASP A 62 21.89 41.32 9.66
N GLN A 63 22.59 40.26 9.24
CA GLN A 63 23.05 39.20 10.14
C GLN A 63 24.14 39.71 11.09
N TYR A 64 25.13 40.44 10.57
CA TYR A 64 26.19 41.03 11.38
C TYR A 64 25.63 41.90 12.51
N LYS A 65 24.64 42.76 12.23
CA LYS A 65 23.96 43.59 13.26
C LYS A 65 23.27 42.78 14.35
N ARG A 66 22.90 41.53 14.08
CA ARG A 66 22.28 40.59 15.04
C ARG A 66 23.31 39.71 15.75
N GLY A 67 24.61 39.89 15.51
CA GLY A 67 25.68 39.06 16.08
C GLY A 67 25.94 37.76 15.32
N ASP A 68 25.43 37.64 14.10
CA ASP A 68 25.69 36.51 13.21
C ASP A 68 26.71 36.93 12.14
N LEU A 69 27.94 36.45 12.30
CA LEU A 69 29.08 36.74 11.43
C LEU A 69 29.28 35.63 10.38
N SER A 70 28.26 34.82 10.09
CA SER A 70 28.42 33.68 9.19
C SER A 70 28.87 34.07 7.79
N LEU A 71 29.74 33.23 7.20
CA LEU A 71 30.27 33.41 5.84
C LEU A 71 29.56 32.46 4.88
N THR A 72 28.90 33.01 3.87
CA THR A 72 28.33 32.22 2.77
C THR A 72 29.35 32.12 1.63
N ILE A 73 29.70 30.90 1.24
CA ILE A 73 30.49 30.59 0.05
C ILE A 73 29.52 30.11 -1.02
N THR A 74 29.34 30.86 -2.10
CA THR A 74 28.19 30.67 -3.02
C THR A 74 28.38 29.54 -4.02
N ASN A 75 29.61 29.26 -4.43
CA ASN A 75 29.94 28.25 -5.44
C ASN A 75 31.26 27.55 -5.08
N PRO A 76 31.28 26.77 -3.98
CA PRO A 76 32.51 26.14 -3.51
C PRO A 76 32.99 25.06 -4.48
N ASP A 77 34.29 25.10 -4.76
CA ASP A 77 35.02 24.06 -5.50
C ASP A 77 36.15 23.47 -4.64
N TYR A 78 36.91 22.53 -5.20
CA TYR A 78 37.99 21.87 -4.48
C TYR A 78 39.15 22.81 -4.09
N SER A 79 39.33 23.95 -4.78
CA SER A 79 40.35 24.96 -4.44
C SER A 79 39.99 25.76 -3.18
N MET A 80 38.71 25.76 -2.81
CA MET A 80 38.19 26.39 -1.59
C MET A 80 38.26 25.48 -0.36
N ARG A 81 38.85 24.27 -0.46
CA ARG A 81 39.06 23.35 0.68
C ARG A 81 40.15 23.83 1.62
N LYS A 82 39.87 24.92 2.33
CA LYS A 82 40.81 25.57 3.23
C LYS A 82 40.24 25.66 4.64
N THR A 83 41.11 26.07 5.55
CA THR A 83 40.70 26.43 6.91
C THR A 83 40.47 27.93 6.98
N TYR A 84 39.24 28.30 7.33
CA TYR A 84 38.76 29.66 7.42
C TYR A 84 38.62 30.06 8.89
N THR A 85 39.09 31.25 9.24
CA THR A 85 38.98 31.79 10.59
C THR A 85 38.06 33.01 10.57
N CYS A 86 37.07 32.99 11.47
CA CYS A 86 36.22 34.12 11.80
C CYS A 86 36.88 34.93 12.92
N GLU A 87 37.23 36.18 12.63
CA GLU A 87 37.82 37.10 13.60
C GLU A 87 36.88 38.27 13.83
N CYS A 88 36.78 38.72 15.08
CA CYS A 88 36.24 40.03 15.40
C CYS A 88 37.29 40.85 16.15
N ASP A 89 37.61 42.01 15.58
CA ASP A 89 38.75 42.87 15.93
C ASP A 89 40.07 42.10 15.94
N TYR A 90 40.47 41.59 17.10
CA TYR A 90 41.75 40.90 17.33
C TYR A 90 41.58 39.51 17.96
N SER A 91 40.33 39.04 18.11
CA SER A 91 40.03 37.73 18.70
C SER A 91 39.50 36.77 17.65
N ASP A 92 40.04 35.55 17.66
CA ASP A 92 39.56 34.44 16.83
C ASP A 92 38.35 33.81 17.54
N TYR A 93 37.20 33.75 16.87
CA TYR A 93 35.98 33.19 17.45
C TYR A 93 35.71 31.76 17.00
N ALA A 94 35.93 31.49 15.72
CA ALA A 94 35.69 30.17 15.15
C ALA A 94 36.66 29.87 14.02
N THR A 95 37.08 28.61 13.92
CA THR A 95 37.91 28.11 12.84
C THR A 95 37.22 26.93 12.17
N TRP A 96 36.95 27.03 10.87
CA TRP A 96 36.20 26.06 10.08
C TRP A 96 37.06 25.49 8.97
N ARG A 97 37.14 24.17 8.89
CA ARG A 97 37.74 23.47 7.74
C ARG A 97 36.65 23.11 6.75
N LEU A 98 36.64 23.77 5.60
CA LEU A 98 35.73 23.43 4.52
C LEU A 98 36.21 22.15 3.83
N LYS A 99 35.32 21.17 3.73
CA LYS A 99 35.50 19.94 2.96
C LYS A 99 34.46 19.91 1.84
N ILE A 100 34.86 19.44 0.67
CA ILE A 100 33.90 19.17 -0.42
C ILE A 100 33.54 17.69 -0.38
N SER A 101 32.25 17.38 -0.40
CA SER A 101 31.75 16.01 -0.42
C SER A 101 32.24 15.26 -1.66
N THR A 102 32.57 13.98 -1.48
CA THR A 102 32.98 13.08 -2.56
C THR A 102 31.85 12.93 -3.58
N VAL A 103 32.17 13.06 -4.87
CA VAL A 103 31.23 12.85 -5.97
C VAL A 103 31.23 11.37 -6.36
N PHE A 104 30.05 10.77 -6.52
CA PHE A 104 29.91 9.39 -6.99
C PHE A 104 29.42 9.38 -8.43
N SER A 105 30.05 8.56 -9.28
CA SER A 105 29.69 8.43 -10.69
C SER A 105 29.60 6.96 -11.07
N ALA A 106 28.50 6.54 -11.69
CA ALA A 106 28.37 5.18 -12.20
C ALA A 106 28.67 5.17 -13.70
N VAL A 107 29.52 4.26 -14.14
CA VAL A 107 29.92 4.12 -15.55
C VAL A 107 29.71 2.69 -15.99
N GLN A 108 28.92 2.48 -17.04
CA GLN A 108 28.77 1.20 -17.72
C GLN A 108 29.47 1.27 -19.06
N MET A 109 30.29 0.25 -19.37
CA MET A 109 31.07 0.22 -20.59
C MET A 109 31.31 -1.20 -21.10
N ARG A 110 31.67 -1.30 -22.36
CA ARG A 110 32.04 -2.58 -23.01
C ARG A 110 33.52 -2.86 -22.84
N PRO A 111 33.92 -4.14 -22.82
CA PRO A 111 35.33 -4.50 -22.87
C PRO A 111 36.01 -3.88 -24.11
N GLY A 112 37.18 -3.28 -23.91
CA GLY A 112 37.94 -2.59 -24.94
C GLY A 112 37.64 -1.10 -25.09
N GLU A 113 36.60 -0.56 -24.43
CA GLU A 113 36.37 0.89 -24.38
C GLU A 113 37.36 1.57 -23.41
N ASP A 114 37.52 2.89 -23.55
CA ASP A 114 38.41 3.68 -22.72
C ASP A 114 37.65 4.33 -21.55
N LEU A 115 38.10 4.09 -20.32
CA LEU A 115 37.58 4.76 -19.12
C LEU A 115 38.24 6.13 -18.96
N LYS A 116 37.43 7.17 -18.86
CA LYS A 116 37.88 8.55 -18.61
C LYS A 116 37.59 8.94 -17.17
N LEU A 117 38.65 9.25 -16.43
CA LEU A 117 38.62 9.68 -15.04
C LEU A 117 38.96 11.17 -14.97
N ASP A 118 37.95 11.99 -14.80
CA ASP A 118 38.11 13.42 -14.53
C ASP A 118 38.66 13.62 -13.11
N LEU A 119 39.87 14.19 -13.03
CA LEU A 119 40.60 14.42 -11.79
C LEU A 119 40.08 15.65 -11.03
N SER A 120 39.41 16.58 -11.73
CA SER A 120 38.73 17.78 -11.21
C SER A 120 39.52 18.70 -10.27
N VAL A 121 40.83 18.50 -10.06
CA VAL A 121 41.65 19.33 -9.17
C VAL A 121 43.02 19.63 -9.78
N PRO A 122 43.58 20.84 -9.55
CA PRO A 122 44.94 21.18 -9.95
C PRO A 122 46.02 20.54 -9.06
N GLU A 123 45.62 20.03 -7.89
CA GLU A 123 46.49 19.46 -6.86
C GLU A 123 46.96 18.04 -7.21
N SER A 124 47.96 17.56 -6.47
CA SER A 124 48.47 16.21 -6.63
C SER A 124 47.43 15.17 -6.18
N VAL A 125 47.15 14.17 -7.02
CA VAL A 125 46.15 13.13 -6.75
C VAL A 125 46.72 11.72 -6.93
N GLU A 126 46.13 10.77 -6.22
CA GLU A 126 46.32 9.33 -6.43
C GLU A 126 45.01 8.70 -6.90
N VAL A 127 45.12 7.74 -7.82
CA VAL A 127 44.00 6.93 -8.31
C VAL A 127 44.12 5.55 -7.68
N ILE A 128 43.09 5.17 -6.93
CA ILE A 128 43.01 3.92 -6.19
C ILE A 128 41.94 3.05 -6.83
N TYR A 129 42.34 1.88 -7.32
CA TYR A 129 41.42 0.87 -7.84
C TYR A 129 41.07 -0.15 -6.74
N ARG A 130 39.79 -0.45 -6.59
CA ARG A 130 39.30 -1.55 -5.76
C ARG A 130 38.40 -2.42 -6.63
N GLY A 131 38.86 -3.63 -6.93
CA GLY A 131 38.08 -4.62 -7.69
C GLY A 131 36.85 -5.08 -6.92
N SER A 132 35.84 -5.58 -7.64
CA SER A 132 34.56 -6.02 -7.05
C SER A 132 34.71 -7.10 -5.98
N ASP A 133 35.73 -7.95 -6.09
CA ASP A 133 36.00 -9.06 -5.16
C ASP A 133 37.05 -8.71 -4.08
N SER A 134 37.54 -7.46 -4.04
CA SER A 134 38.60 -7.03 -3.12
C SER A 134 38.09 -6.00 -2.11
N ALA A 135 38.36 -6.23 -0.82
CA ALA A 135 38.13 -5.22 0.21
C ALA A 135 39.20 -4.10 0.16
N ASP A 136 40.42 -4.44 -0.26
CA ASP A 136 41.56 -3.53 -0.27
C ASP A 136 41.66 -2.80 -1.61
N GLY A 137 41.89 -1.50 -1.54
CA GLY A 137 42.16 -0.65 -2.70
C GLY A 137 43.66 -0.57 -2.96
N VAL A 138 44.07 -0.64 -4.23
CA VAL A 138 45.46 -0.53 -4.67
C VAL A 138 45.63 0.77 -5.43
N GLN A 139 46.66 1.55 -5.07
CA GLN A 139 47.04 2.73 -5.85
C GLN A 139 47.57 2.28 -7.22
N ILE A 140 46.93 2.70 -8.30
CA ILE A 140 47.30 2.34 -9.68
C ILE A 140 48.08 3.43 -10.39
N CYS A 141 47.80 4.70 -10.06
CA CYS A 141 48.47 5.87 -10.62
C CYS A 141 48.58 6.99 -9.57
N ASN A 142 49.56 7.87 -9.75
CA ASN A 142 49.64 9.19 -9.15
C ASN A 142 49.74 10.25 -10.26
N VAL A 143 49.27 11.45 -9.96
CA VAL A 143 49.46 12.63 -10.79
C VAL A 143 50.02 13.72 -9.90
N THR A 144 51.28 14.10 -10.12
CA THR A 144 51.99 15.13 -9.35
C THR A 144 52.50 16.19 -10.30
N HIS A 145 52.13 17.46 -10.07
CA HIS A 145 52.51 18.59 -10.92
C HIS A 145 52.26 18.34 -12.43
N GLY A 146 51.14 17.70 -12.78
CA GLY A 146 50.79 17.36 -14.16
C GLY A 146 51.56 16.18 -14.76
N THR A 147 52.43 15.51 -13.98
CA THR A 147 53.15 14.30 -14.39
C THR A 147 52.40 13.07 -13.91
N LEU A 148 52.10 12.16 -14.83
CA LEU A 148 51.46 10.86 -14.55
C LEU A 148 52.51 9.79 -14.25
N GLN A 149 52.43 9.11 -13.12
CA GLN A 149 53.20 7.90 -12.85
C GLN A 149 52.25 6.78 -12.45
N CYS A 150 52.32 5.64 -13.14
CA CYS A 150 51.47 4.49 -12.87
C CYS A 150 52.30 3.25 -12.59
N ASN A 151 51.67 2.25 -11.98
CA ASN A 151 52.26 0.93 -11.85
C ASN A 151 52.50 0.33 -13.24
N THR A 152 53.48 -0.56 -13.35
CA THR A 152 53.93 -1.15 -14.62
C THR A 152 52.80 -1.77 -15.46
N GLU A 153 51.77 -2.33 -14.81
CA GLU A 153 50.57 -2.87 -15.47
C GLU A 153 49.73 -1.79 -16.17
N TYR A 154 49.62 -0.60 -15.59
CA TYR A 154 48.76 0.50 -16.07
C TYR A 154 49.51 1.52 -16.93
N THR A 155 50.83 1.66 -16.79
CA THR A 155 51.66 2.59 -17.58
C THR A 155 51.44 2.54 -19.09
N PRO A 156 51.40 1.37 -19.77
CA PRO A 156 51.26 1.33 -21.24
C PRO A 156 49.87 1.73 -21.75
N ARG A 157 48.87 1.82 -20.88
CA ARG A 157 47.45 2.05 -21.24
C ARG A 157 46.86 3.31 -20.63
N THR A 158 47.65 4.09 -19.91
CA THR A 158 47.18 5.31 -19.26
C THR A 158 47.73 6.53 -19.97
N SER A 159 46.92 7.57 -20.09
CA SER A 159 47.35 8.86 -20.60
C SER A 159 46.66 9.98 -19.86
N LEU A 160 47.38 11.08 -19.61
CA LEU A 160 46.85 12.28 -18.97
C LEU A 160 46.69 13.39 -20.01
N SER A 161 45.49 13.95 -20.13
CA SER A 161 45.19 15.07 -21.02
C SER A 161 44.21 16.02 -20.33
N ASN A 162 44.56 17.31 -20.18
CA ASN A 162 43.68 18.34 -19.60
C ASN A 162 43.02 17.92 -18.27
N SER A 163 43.79 17.36 -17.34
CA SER A 163 43.29 16.84 -16.05
C SER A 163 42.30 15.67 -16.15
N GLU A 164 42.20 15.02 -17.31
CA GLU A 164 41.49 13.75 -17.52
C GLU A 164 42.52 12.62 -17.66
N LEU A 165 42.43 11.62 -16.77
CA LEU A 165 43.18 10.38 -16.88
C LEU A 165 42.36 9.39 -17.69
N THR A 166 42.88 8.98 -18.84
CA THR A 166 42.26 7.94 -19.67
C THR A 166 42.94 6.60 -19.42
N LEU A 167 42.17 5.58 -19.05
CA LEU A 167 42.58 4.18 -18.94
C LEU A 167 42.04 3.42 -20.15
N ARG A 168 42.93 3.00 -21.05
CA ARG A 168 42.57 2.42 -22.35
C ARG A 168 42.28 0.93 -22.29
N ASN A 169 41.41 0.48 -23.19
CA ASN A 169 41.10 -0.94 -23.41
C ASN A 169 40.64 -1.69 -22.15
N MET A 170 39.61 -1.18 -21.49
CA MET A 170 39.09 -1.72 -20.23
C MET A 170 38.74 -3.21 -20.31
N TRP A 171 39.13 -3.97 -19.30
CA TRP A 171 38.89 -5.41 -19.20
C TRP A 171 37.73 -5.75 -18.26
N ARG A 172 37.12 -6.94 -18.44
CA ARG A 172 36.05 -7.40 -17.54
C ARG A 172 36.50 -7.55 -16.09
N SER A 173 37.77 -7.91 -15.88
CA SER A 173 38.39 -8.03 -14.54
C SER A 173 38.65 -6.68 -13.87
N GLU A 174 38.55 -5.58 -14.61
CA GLU A 174 38.70 -4.20 -14.12
C GLU A 174 37.35 -3.60 -13.64
N ASN A 175 36.34 -4.46 -13.45
CA ASN A 175 35.08 -4.09 -12.82
C ASN A 175 35.28 -3.81 -11.32
N GLY A 176 34.91 -2.61 -10.88
CA GLY A 176 35.08 -2.19 -9.49
C GLY A 176 34.94 -0.68 -9.32
N THR A 177 35.58 -0.16 -8.28
CA THR A 177 35.56 1.27 -7.97
C THR A 177 36.92 1.93 -8.17
N TYR A 178 36.93 3.07 -8.84
CA TYR A 178 38.12 3.92 -9.01
C TYR A 178 37.94 5.19 -8.18
N THR A 179 38.77 5.36 -7.16
CA THR A 179 38.74 6.51 -6.25
C THR A 179 39.87 7.46 -6.58
N ILE A 180 39.53 8.72 -6.84
CA ILE A 180 40.49 9.81 -7.00
C ILE A 180 40.63 10.47 -5.63
N ARG A 181 41.82 10.37 -5.05
CA ARG A 181 42.13 10.87 -3.72
C ARG A 181 43.19 11.96 -3.79
N ASN A 182 43.00 13.01 -3.02
CA ASN A 182 43.98 14.07 -2.86
C ASN A 182 45.18 13.57 -2.04
N LEU A 183 46.40 13.76 -2.53
CA LEU A 183 47.60 13.27 -1.86
C LEU A 183 47.91 14.04 -0.57
N ASP A 184 47.70 15.36 -0.58
CA ASP A 184 48.09 16.24 0.52
C ASP A 184 47.14 16.11 1.71
N HIS A 185 45.83 15.99 1.45
CA HIS A 185 44.79 15.98 2.48
C HIS A 185 44.21 14.60 2.77
N LYS A 186 44.52 13.58 1.93
CA LYS A 186 43.97 12.22 2.01
C LYS A 186 42.44 12.18 1.96
N GLU A 187 41.84 13.10 1.21
CA GLU A 187 40.40 13.22 1.00
C GLU A 187 40.00 12.65 -0.37
N ASP A 188 38.92 11.87 -0.41
CA ASP A 188 38.37 11.30 -1.64
C ASP A 188 37.58 12.37 -2.40
N ILE A 189 38.03 12.71 -3.60
CA ILE A 189 37.47 13.76 -4.46
C ILE A 189 36.27 13.18 -5.23
N ARG A 190 36.50 12.07 -5.92
CA ARG A 190 35.49 11.41 -6.76
C ARG A 190 35.68 9.89 -6.76
N VAL A 191 34.57 9.16 -6.81
CA VAL A 191 34.53 7.70 -6.89
C VAL A 191 33.72 7.29 -8.11
N TYR A 192 34.33 6.50 -8.98
CA TYR A 192 33.68 5.91 -10.15
C TYR A 192 33.36 4.45 -9.87
N ALA A 193 32.08 4.08 -9.84
CA ALA A 193 31.62 2.70 -9.86
C ALA A 193 31.54 2.23 -11.32
N VAL A 194 32.54 1.47 -11.76
CA VAL A 194 32.72 1.07 -13.15
C VAL A 194 32.29 -0.37 -13.33
N SER A 195 31.29 -0.59 -14.19
CA SER A 195 30.82 -1.91 -14.59
C SER A 195 31.22 -2.20 -16.04
N VAL A 196 32.11 -3.17 -16.22
CA VAL A 196 32.59 -3.62 -17.54
C VAL A 196 31.85 -4.89 -17.95
N SER A 197 30.64 -4.74 -18.47
CA SER A 197 29.82 -5.87 -18.90
C SER A 197 29.84 -6.02 -20.42
N GLY A 198 30.31 -7.17 -20.91
CA GLY A 198 30.32 -7.50 -22.33
C GLY A 198 29.11 -8.33 -22.75
N LEU A 199 27.93 -8.07 -22.20
CA LEU A 199 26.73 -8.81 -22.59
C LEU A 199 26.31 -8.37 -23.99
N THR A 200 26.62 -9.23 -24.96
CA THR A 200 26.06 -9.16 -26.28
C THR A 200 24.54 -9.32 -26.13
N THR A 201 23.79 -8.31 -26.55
CA THR A 201 22.33 -8.24 -26.43
C THR A 201 21.61 -9.48 -27.00
N GLY A 202 22.30 -10.30 -27.81
CA GLY A 202 21.78 -11.55 -28.38
C GLY A 202 21.71 -12.75 -27.41
N GLU A 203 22.59 -12.88 -26.42
CA GLU A 203 22.62 -14.08 -25.55
C GLU A 203 21.63 -13.98 -24.37
N ILE A 204 21.39 -12.77 -23.86
CA ILE A 204 20.37 -12.52 -22.83
C ILE A 204 18.97 -12.70 -23.41
N ALA A 205 18.72 -12.22 -24.64
CA ALA A 205 17.39 -12.30 -25.24
C ALA A 205 16.90 -13.76 -25.37
N GLY A 206 17.77 -14.68 -25.83
CA GLY A 206 17.42 -16.09 -25.97
C GLY A 206 17.12 -16.78 -24.63
N THR A 207 17.92 -16.51 -23.61
CA THR A 207 17.71 -17.09 -22.26
C THR A 207 16.49 -16.49 -21.55
N VAL A 208 16.26 -15.19 -21.68
CA VAL A 208 15.08 -14.53 -21.12
C VAL A 208 13.79 -15.02 -21.78
N ILE A 209 13.78 -15.18 -23.12
CA ILE A 209 12.62 -15.73 -23.83
C ILE A 209 12.34 -17.18 -23.40
N ALA A 210 13.38 -18.03 -23.29
CA ALA A 210 13.20 -19.41 -22.85
C ALA A 210 12.66 -19.51 -21.41
N VAL A 211 13.16 -18.68 -20.49
CA VAL A 211 12.68 -18.63 -19.10
C VAL A 211 11.25 -18.08 -19.02
N LEU A 212 10.92 -17.05 -19.80
CA LEU A 212 9.57 -16.50 -19.87
C LEU A 212 8.57 -17.54 -20.38
N LEU A 213 8.91 -18.31 -21.43
CA LEU A 213 8.05 -19.39 -21.92
C LEU A 213 7.82 -20.48 -20.86
N LEU A 214 8.86 -20.84 -20.10
CA LEU A 214 8.75 -21.83 -19.03
C LEU A 214 7.88 -21.33 -17.86
N LEU A 215 8.01 -20.05 -17.49
CA LEU A 215 7.16 -19.40 -16.48
C LEU A 215 5.69 -19.34 -16.92
N VAL A 216 5.42 -19.00 -18.18
CA VAL A 216 4.04 -18.99 -18.72
C VAL A 216 3.40 -20.38 -18.63
N LEU A 217 4.14 -21.45 -18.94
CA LEU A 217 3.66 -22.82 -18.81
C LEU A 217 3.37 -23.22 -17.35
N LEU A 218 4.23 -22.82 -16.42
CA LEU A 218 4.01 -23.06 -14.98
C LEU A 218 2.78 -22.30 -14.47
N ILE A 219 2.61 -21.04 -14.85
CA ILE A 219 1.45 -20.23 -14.49
C ILE A 219 0.17 -20.85 -15.08
N ALA A 220 0.18 -21.29 -16.34
CA ALA A 220 -0.94 -21.99 -16.95
C ALA A 220 -1.28 -23.29 -16.20
N GLY A 221 -0.27 -24.06 -15.77
CA GLY A 221 -0.43 -25.25 -14.94
C GLY A 221 -1.07 -24.94 -13.57
N VAL A 222 -0.61 -23.89 -12.89
CA VAL A 222 -1.17 -23.46 -11.60
C VAL A 222 -2.59 -22.94 -11.76
N VAL A 223 -2.87 -22.14 -12.79
CA VAL A 223 -4.21 -21.61 -13.06
C VAL A 223 -5.19 -22.74 -13.37
N THR A 224 -4.79 -23.73 -14.18
CA THR A 224 -5.64 -24.89 -14.48
C THR A 224 -5.87 -25.77 -13.24
N TYR A 225 -4.85 -25.96 -12.39
CA TYR A 225 -4.99 -26.66 -11.11
C TYR A 225 -5.95 -25.93 -10.15
N MET A 226 -5.78 -24.61 -9.97
CA MET A 226 -6.64 -23.81 -9.10
C MET A 226 -8.09 -23.75 -9.60
N ARG A 227 -8.31 -23.68 -10.92
CA ARG A 227 -9.65 -23.77 -11.52
C ARG A 227 -10.33 -25.12 -11.23
N ARG A 228 -9.58 -26.24 -11.32
CA ARG A 228 -10.11 -27.57 -10.97
C ARG A 228 -10.44 -27.70 -9.49
N LYS A 229 -9.60 -27.14 -8.61
CA LYS A 229 -9.85 -27.16 -7.16
C LYS A 229 -11.09 -26.35 -6.77
N ALA A 230 -11.22 -25.13 -7.30
CA ALA A 230 -12.37 -24.26 -7.03
C ALA A 230 -13.69 -24.84 -7.58
N ALA A 231 -13.65 -25.55 -8.71
CA ALA A 231 -14.84 -26.24 -9.23
C ALA A 231 -15.33 -27.35 -8.29
N GLY A 232 -14.42 -28.11 -7.67
CA GLY A 232 -14.78 -29.16 -6.70
C GLY A 232 -15.40 -28.61 -5.42
N GLU A 233 -14.84 -27.54 -4.85
CA GLU A 233 -15.36 -26.90 -3.63
C GLU A 233 -16.75 -26.27 -3.89
N LYS A 234 -16.97 -25.69 -5.07
CA LYS A 234 -18.27 -25.13 -5.46
C LYS A 234 -19.35 -26.22 -5.59
N GLU A 235 -19.02 -27.37 -6.18
CA GLU A 235 -19.98 -28.46 -6.33
C GLU A 235 -20.40 -29.05 -4.98
N GLU A 236 -19.47 -29.17 -4.03
CA GLU A 236 -19.78 -29.64 -2.68
C GLU A 236 -20.69 -28.65 -1.92
N ALA A 237 -20.39 -27.35 -1.99
CA ALA A 237 -21.21 -26.31 -1.37
C ALA A 237 -22.62 -26.27 -1.97
N GLU A 238 -22.75 -26.38 -3.30
CA GLU A 238 -24.06 -26.45 -3.96
C GLU A 238 -24.85 -27.71 -3.56
N ARG A 239 -24.17 -28.85 -3.40
CA ARG A 239 -24.81 -30.09 -2.96
C ARG A 239 -25.39 -29.95 -1.55
N LYS A 240 -24.61 -29.41 -0.61
CA LYS A 240 -25.07 -29.14 0.78
C LYS A 240 -26.24 -28.17 0.80
N ARG A 241 -26.17 -27.09 0.01
CA ARG A 241 -27.28 -26.12 -0.11
C ARG A 241 -28.56 -26.75 -0.63
N ARG A 242 -28.48 -27.65 -1.63
CA ARG A 242 -29.65 -28.38 -2.15
C ARG A 242 -30.23 -29.33 -1.10
N GLU A 243 -29.37 -29.99 -0.33
CA GLU A 243 -29.79 -30.88 0.75
C GLU A 243 -30.53 -30.12 1.85
N VAL A 244 -29.96 -29.01 2.36
CA VAL A 244 -30.60 -28.12 3.35
C VAL A 244 -31.98 -27.69 2.86
N LYS A 245 -32.07 -27.17 1.62
CA LYS A 245 -33.34 -26.72 1.03
C LYS A 245 -34.36 -27.85 0.91
N SER A 246 -33.92 -29.04 0.52
CA SER A 246 -34.78 -30.22 0.41
C SER A 246 -35.36 -30.61 1.77
N GLN A 247 -34.54 -30.62 2.82
CA GLN A 247 -34.97 -30.94 4.18
C GLN A 247 -35.95 -29.88 4.73
N MET A 248 -35.68 -28.59 4.51
CA MET A 248 -36.60 -27.52 4.91
C MET A 248 -37.94 -27.64 4.18
N LYS A 249 -37.93 -27.92 2.87
CA LYS A 249 -39.15 -28.14 2.09
C LYS A 249 -39.97 -29.32 2.60
N ALA A 250 -39.31 -30.40 3.03
CA ALA A 250 -40.00 -31.55 3.63
C ALA A 250 -40.73 -31.18 4.93
N VAL A 251 -40.15 -30.30 5.76
CA VAL A 251 -40.82 -29.76 6.96
C VAL A 251 -42.04 -28.92 6.57
N ASP A 252 -41.91 -28.04 5.59
CA ASP A 252 -43.02 -27.21 5.09
C ASP A 252 -44.17 -28.06 4.48
N GLU A 253 -43.83 -29.11 3.74
CA GLU A 253 -44.81 -30.03 3.17
C GLU A 253 -45.56 -30.81 4.26
N LEU A 254 -44.87 -31.24 5.33
CA LEU A 254 -45.52 -31.91 6.46
C LEU A 254 -46.47 -30.97 7.23
N ILE A 255 -46.07 -29.71 7.44
CA ILE A 255 -46.95 -28.69 8.04
C ILE A 255 -48.18 -28.47 7.14
N SER A 256 -47.97 -28.38 5.83
CA SER A 256 -49.06 -28.24 4.86
C SER A 256 -49.99 -29.46 4.83
N GLN A 257 -49.47 -30.67 5.07
CA GLN A 257 -50.28 -31.87 5.21
C GLN A 257 -51.10 -31.87 6.50
N ALA A 258 -50.53 -31.39 7.61
CA ALA A 258 -51.25 -31.26 8.89
C ALA A 258 -52.51 -30.40 8.72
N LEU A 259 -52.44 -29.34 7.91
CA LEU A 259 -53.57 -28.46 7.60
C LEU A 259 -54.72 -29.16 6.86
N LEU A 260 -54.46 -30.23 6.13
CA LEU A 260 -55.44 -30.89 5.27
C LEU A 260 -56.08 -32.13 5.91
N LYS A 261 -55.51 -32.65 6.99
CA LYS A 261 -55.97 -33.88 7.63
C LYS A 261 -57.20 -33.66 8.50
N SER A 262 -57.95 -34.75 8.70
CA SER A 262 -59.10 -34.79 9.61
C SER A 262 -58.63 -34.75 11.07
N GLU A 263 -59.48 -34.24 11.97
CA GLU A 263 -59.15 -33.90 13.37
C GLU A 263 -58.50 -35.03 14.19
N GLY A 264 -58.75 -36.30 13.85
CA GLY A 264 -58.15 -37.45 14.53
C GLY A 264 -56.69 -37.74 14.14
N GLU A 265 -56.23 -37.24 13.00
CA GLU A 265 -54.88 -37.51 12.47
C GLU A 265 -53.92 -36.33 12.61
N VAL A 266 -54.40 -35.18 13.11
CA VAL A 266 -53.60 -33.94 13.18
C VAL A 266 -52.48 -34.08 14.21
N GLU A 267 -52.75 -34.62 15.39
CA GLU A 267 -51.73 -34.71 16.46
C GLU A 267 -50.54 -35.58 16.05
N ASP A 268 -50.79 -36.70 15.38
CA ASP A 268 -49.74 -37.58 14.86
C ASP A 268 -48.85 -36.87 13.83
N VAL A 269 -49.41 -35.97 13.02
CA VAL A 269 -48.64 -35.18 12.06
C VAL A 269 -47.90 -34.02 12.74
N LEU A 270 -48.50 -33.36 13.73
CA LEU A 270 -47.83 -32.31 14.51
C LEU A 270 -46.61 -32.88 15.24
N GLN A 271 -46.72 -34.09 15.81
CA GLN A 271 -45.59 -34.78 16.42
C GLN A 271 -44.49 -35.09 15.41
N GLN A 272 -44.84 -35.59 14.22
CA GLN A 272 -43.87 -35.84 13.14
C GLN A 272 -43.16 -34.58 12.68
N VAL A 273 -43.86 -33.45 12.60
CA VAL A 273 -43.26 -32.15 12.26
C VAL A 273 -42.24 -31.74 13.33
N GLU A 274 -42.60 -31.82 14.62
CA GLU A 274 -41.69 -31.45 15.71
C GLU A 274 -40.43 -32.34 15.73
N GLU A 275 -40.58 -33.64 15.48
CA GLU A 275 -39.45 -34.56 15.35
C GLU A 275 -38.53 -34.18 14.18
N LYS A 276 -39.10 -33.80 13.02
CA LYS A 276 -38.33 -33.34 11.86
C LYS A 276 -37.63 -32.00 12.09
N ILE A 277 -38.29 -31.05 12.75
CA ILE A 277 -37.68 -29.76 13.14
C ILE A 277 -36.50 -29.99 14.08
N ASN A 278 -36.64 -30.87 15.07
CA ASN A 278 -35.57 -31.23 16.00
C ASN A 278 -34.40 -31.91 15.28
N ALA A 279 -34.69 -32.87 14.40
CA ALA A 279 -33.67 -33.56 13.61
C ALA A 279 -32.89 -32.57 12.71
N LEU A 280 -33.60 -31.66 12.03
CA LEU A 280 -33.00 -30.64 11.19
C LEU A 280 -32.09 -29.69 11.99
N LYS A 281 -32.56 -29.23 13.16
CA LYS A 281 -31.78 -28.37 14.06
C LYS A 281 -30.52 -29.05 14.57
N GLN A 282 -30.58 -30.34 14.92
CA GLN A 282 -29.41 -31.10 15.37
C GLN A 282 -28.41 -31.35 14.23
N MET A 283 -28.91 -31.66 13.04
CA MET A 283 -28.08 -31.95 11.85
C MET A 283 -27.17 -30.78 11.48
N TYR A 284 -27.69 -29.54 11.56
CA TYR A 284 -26.94 -28.33 11.19
C TYR A 284 -26.43 -27.51 12.37
N ARG A 285 -26.46 -28.06 13.60
CA ARG A 285 -26.05 -27.34 14.82
C ARG A 285 -24.60 -26.83 14.77
N TRP A 286 -23.71 -27.60 14.15
CA TRP A 286 -22.27 -27.31 14.09
C TRP A 286 -21.82 -26.76 12.75
N ASP A 287 -22.72 -26.62 11.78
CA ASP A 287 -22.40 -26.07 10.47
C ASP A 287 -22.46 -24.54 10.54
N LYS A 288 -21.30 -23.88 10.58
CA LYS A 288 -21.23 -22.43 10.71
C LYS A 288 -21.92 -21.69 9.56
N GLU A 289 -22.01 -22.29 8.36
CA GLU A 289 -22.62 -21.67 7.20
C GLU A 289 -24.15 -21.72 7.26
N TYR A 290 -24.71 -22.81 7.79
CA TYR A 290 -26.17 -23.06 7.75
C TYR A 290 -26.87 -23.00 9.10
N SER A 291 -26.15 -23.04 10.22
CA SER A 291 -26.72 -23.14 11.58
C SER A 291 -27.67 -22.00 11.92
N GLU A 292 -27.33 -20.76 11.59
CA GLU A 292 -28.17 -19.59 11.85
C GLU A 292 -29.45 -19.63 11.01
N HIS A 293 -29.32 -19.92 9.71
CA HIS A 293 -30.45 -19.99 8.79
C HIS A 293 -31.43 -21.11 9.16
N VAL A 294 -30.91 -22.30 9.47
CA VAL A 294 -31.71 -23.45 9.90
C VAL A 294 -32.35 -23.18 11.27
N THR A 295 -31.64 -22.55 12.20
CA THR A 295 -32.19 -22.22 13.52
C THR A 295 -33.35 -21.23 13.40
N SER A 296 -33.20 -20.19 12.58
CA SER A 296 -34.25 -19.22 12.30
C SER A 296 -35.48 -19.87 11.66
N PHE A 297 -35.27 -20.74 10.66
CA PHE A 297 -36.35 -21.52 10.05
C PHE A 297 -37.06 -22.42 11.06
N CYS A 298 -36.32 -23.22 11.83
CA CYS A 298 -36.90 -24.11 12.85
C CYS A 298 -37.68 -23.35 13.92
N TYR A 299 -37.19 -22.17 14.33
CA TYR A 299 -37.87 -21.30 15.28
C TYR A 299 -39.20 -20.80 14.71
N SER A 300 -39.20 -20.24 13.50
CA SER A 300 -40.41 -19.77 12.82
C SER A 300 -41.44 -20.89 12.62
N LYS A 301 -41.00 -22.10 12.25
CA LYS A 301 -41.88 -23.25 12.04
C LYS A 301 -42.50 -23.77 13.34
N ARG A 302 -41.82 -23.64 14.47
CA ARG A 302 -42.39 -23.96 15.78
C ARG A 302 -43.46 -22.99 16.22
N GLU A 303 -43.28 -21.69 15.99
CA GLU A 303 -44.33 -20.71 16.25
C GLU A 303 -45.56 -21.03 15.40
N GLU A 304 -45.37 -21.40 14.13
CA GLU A 304 -46.46 -21.86 13.25
C GLU A 304 -47.15 -23.12 13.81
N LEU A 305 -46.37 -24.11 14.27
CA LEU A 305 -46.88 -25.34 14.87
C LEU A 305 -47.67 -25.09 16.16
N GLU A 306 -47.18 -24.19 17.01
CA GLU A 306 -47.83 -23.82 18.27
C GLU A 306 -49.17 -23.11 18.02
N LEU A 307 -49.22 -22.27 16.99
CA LEU A 307 -50.47 -21.66 16.53
C LEU A 307 -51.48 -22.73 16.08
N TYR A 308 -51.03 -23.72 15.31
CA TYR A 308 -51.90 -24.84 14.95
C TYR A 308 -52.38 -25.61 16.19
N ARG A 309 -51.48 -25.94 17.12
CA ARG A 309 -51.87 -26.65 18.35
C ARG A 309 -52.94 -25.88 19.14
N LYS A 310 -52.82 -24.56 19.25
CA LYS A 310 -53.84 -23.69 19.87
C LYS A 310 -55.16 -23.68 19.10
N LEU A 311 -55.14 -23.72 17.76
CA LEU A 311 -56.36 -23.82 16.95
C LEU A 311 -57.11 -25.15 17.13
N TYR A 312 -56.40 -26.22 17.51
CA TYR A 312 -56.98 -27.57 17.67
C TYR A 312 -57.17 -28.00 19.15
N GLU A 313 -56.88 -27.11 20.10
CA GLU A 313 -57.07 -27.37 21.53
C GLU A 313 -58.56 -27.65 21.84
N PRO A 314 -58.86 -28.68 22.67
CA PRO A 314 -60.23 -29.10 22.97
C PRO A 314 -61.08 -28.03 23.66
N GLU A 315 -60.48 -27.06 24.35
CA GLU A 315 -61.19 -25.94 24.95
C GLU A 315 -61.66 -24.92 23.88
N LEU A 316 -60.90 -24.72 22.80
CA LEU A 316 -61.36 -24.02 21.60
C LEU A 316 -62.38 -24.84 20.79
N ARG A 317 -62.41 -26.18 20.89
CA ARG A 317 -63.43 -27.01 20.23
C ARG A 317 -64.85 -26.78 20.76
N ALA A 318 -65.01 -26.26 21.98
CA ALA A 318 -66.31 -25.84 22.48
C ALA A 318 -66.86 -24.60 21.73
N LEU A 319 -65.98 -23.84 21.07
CA LEU A 319 -66.29 -22.76 20.14
C LEU A 319 -66.24 -23.34 18.71
N GLN A 320 -67.39 -23.81 18.23
CA GLN A 320 -67.70 -24.35 16.88
C GLN A 320 -66.68 -24.15 15.72
N PRO A 321 -66.61 -25.10 14.75
CA PRO A 321 -65.61 -25.17 13.70
C PRO A 321 -65.38 -23.85 12.97
N VAL A 322 -64.09 -23.54 12.77
CA VAL A 322 -63.63 -22.54 11.80
C VAL A 322 -64.29 -22.86 10.46
N THR A 323 -65.15 -21.98 9.98
CA THR A 323 -65.87 -22.19 8.72
C THR A 323 -64.87 -22.29 7.57
N GLY A 324 -65.21 -23.06 6.53
CA GLY A 324 -64.35 -23.21 5.35
C GLY A 324 -63.93 -21.88 4.71
N GLU A 325 -64.71 -20.82 4.92
CA GLU A 325 -64.41 -19.47 4.47
C GLU A 325 -63.22 -18.83 5.19
N VAL A 326 -63.12 -18.90 6.52
CA VAL A 326 -61.97 -18.34 7.27
C VAL A 326 -60.69 -19.04 6.82
N LYS A 327 -60.71 -20.37 6.74
CA LYS A 327 -59.59 -21.19 6.28
C LYS A 327 -59.17 -20.82 4.85
N SER A 328 -60.13 -20.64 3.94
CA SER A 328 -59.85 -20.25 2.56
C SER A 328 -59.17 -18.88 2.45
N ASN A 329 -59.57 -17.91 3.28
CA ASN A 329 -58.95 -16.58 3.27
C ASN A 329 -57.52 -16.60 3.86
N MET A 330 -57.26 -17.39 4.89
CA MET A 330 -55.91 -17.58 5.43
C MET A 330 -54.98 -18.20 4.38
N VAL A 331 -55.44 -19.24 3.67
CA VAL A 331 -54.68 -19.87 2.57
C VAL A 331 -54.36 -18.86 1.46
N ALA A 332 -55.28 -17.94 1.13
CA ALA A 332 -55.04 -16.92 0.12
C ALA A 332 -53.93 -15.93 0.52
N VAL A 333 -53.82 -15.58 1.79
CA VAL A 333 -52.71 -14.73 2.30
C VAL A 333 -51.38 -15.47 2.18
N ASP A 334 -51.34 -16.75 2.53
CA ASP A 334 -50.11 -17.56 2.41
C ASP A 334 -49.62 -17.72 0.97
N GLU A 335 -50.55 -17.89 0.03
CA GLU A 335 -50.20 -17.99 -1.38
C GLU A 335 -49.64 -16.67 -1.92
N LEU A 336 -50.15 -15.53 -1.46
CA LEU A 336 -49.61 -14.22 -1.81
C LEU A 336 -48.20 -13.99 -1.25
N ILE A 337 -47.92 -14.44 -0.01
CA ILE A 337 -46.56 -14.39 0.56
C ILE A 337 -45.59 -15.17 -0.32
N LYS A 338 -45.95 -16.39 -0.73
CA LYS A 338 -45.11 -17.22 -1.61
C LYS A 338 -44.86 -16.53 -2.96
N GLN A 339 -45.88 -15.90 -3.54
CA GLN A 339 -45.73 -15.16 -4.79
C GLN A 339 -44.83 -13.93 -4.65
N ALA A 340 -44.90 -13.21 -3.53
CA ALA A 340 -44.05 -12.05 -3.27
C ALA A 340 -42.57 -12.43 -3.22
N GLN A 341 -42.23 -13.57 -2.58
CA GLN A 341 -40.86 -14.05 -2.45
C GLN A 341 -40.18 -14.45 -3.75
N LEU A 342 -40.97 -14.75 -4.79
CA LEU A 342 -40.46 -15.10 -6.12
C LEU A 342 -40.17 -13.87 -6.99
N ARG A 343 -40.52 -12.65 -6.54
CA ARG A 343 -40.32 -11.42 -7.31
C ARG A 343 -38.88 -10.90 -7.21
N PRO A 344 -38.35 -10.27 -8.27
CA PRO A 344 -37.05 -9.61 -8.23
C PRO A 344 -37.06 -8.42 -7.24
N ALA A 345 -35.89 -8.03 -6.72
CA ALA A 345 -35.74 -7.01 -5.67
C ALA A 345 -36.48 -5.69 -5.97
N GLY A 346 -36.50 -5.24 -7.24
CA GLY A 346 -37.21 -4.03 -7.66
C GLY A 346 -38.74 -4.09 -7.60
N ALA A 347 -39.32 -5.30 -7.61
CA ALA A 347 -40.77 -5.53 -7.52
C ALA A 347 -41.20 -6.17 -6.18
N LEU A 348 -40.23 -6.44 -5.30
CA LEU A 348 -40.46 -7.13 -4.04
C LEU A 348 -41.24 -6.26 -3.05
N MET A 349 -40.86 -4.99 -2.89
CA MET A 349 -41.53 -4.07 -1.95
C MET A 349 -43.01 -3.89 -2.28
N GLU A 350 -43.35 -3.77 -3.56
CA GLU A 350 -44.74 -3.66 -4.02
C GLU A 350 -45.54 -4.94 -3.69
N ALA A 351 -44.95 -6.12 -3.90
CA ALA A 351 -45.61 -7.38 -3.58
C ALA A 351 -45.78 -7.59 -2.08
N LEU A 352 -44.81 -7.20 -1.24
CA LEU A 352 -44.93 -7.26 0.21
C LEU A 352 -46.02 -6.30 0.72
N GLN A 353 -46.16 -5.12 0.10
CA GLN A 353 -47.27 -4.20 0.40
C GLN A 353 -48.63 -4.84 0.08
N GLN A 354 -48.77 -5.53 -1.06
CA GLN A 354 -50.01 -6.23 -1.41
C GLN A 354 -50.37 -7.34 -0.40
N VAL A 355 -49.36 -8.03 0.15
CA VAL A 355 -49.57 -9.00 1.23
C VAL A 355 -50.08 -8.32 2.49
N GLU A 356 -49.45 -7.23 2.92
CA GLU A 356 -49.84 -6.48 4.12
C GLU A 356 -51.29 -5.95 4.01
N GLU A 357 -51.67 -5.44 2.84
CA GLU A 357 -53.05 -5.02 2.55
C GLU A 357 -54.05 -6.17 2.70
N LYS A 358 -53.68 -7.38 2.28
CA LYS A 358 -54.54 -8.58 2.40
C LYS A 358 -54.62 -9.11 3.81
N ILE A 359 -53.53 -9.05 4.58
CA ILE A 359 -53.53 -9.34 6.03
C ILE A 359 -54.47 -8.37 6.75
N ASN A 360 -54.37 -7.07 6.46
CA ASN A 360 -55.23 -6.03 7.05
C ASN A 360 -56.71 -6.26 6.68
N ALA A 361 -57.00 -6.58 5.41
CA ALA A 361 -58.36 -6.87 4.97
C ALA A 361 -58.94 -8.11 5.67
N LEU A 362 -58.10 -9.13 5.92
CA LEU A 362 -58.50 -10.34 6.63
C LEU A 362 -58.85 -10.05 8.11
N GLU A 363 -57.99 -9.31 8.82
CA GLU A 363 -58.28 -8.90 10.21
C GLU A 363 -59.53 -8.03 10.28
N GLN A 364 -59.70 -7.09 9.34
CA GLN A 364 -60.85 -6.21 9.31
C GLN A 364 -62.15 -6.99 9.10
N LYS A 365 -62.14 -7.99 8.21
CA LYS A 365 -63.32 -8.79 7.87
C LYS A 365 -63.87 -9.56 9.07
N TYR A 366 -63.01 -10.02 9.97
CA TYR A 366 -63.40 -10.79 11.16
C TYR A 366 -63.30 -9.98 12.47
N ARG A 367 -63.18 -8.65 12.37
CA ARG A 367 -63.03 -7.77 13.54
C ARG A 367 -64.19 -7.86 14.52
N ASP A 368 -65.41 -7.87 14.00
CA ASP A 368 -66.64 -7.86 14.81
C ASP A 368 -67.15 -9.28 15.11
N ASP A 369 -66.50 -10.30 14.56
CA ASP A 369 -66.82 -11.70 14.79
C ASP A 369 -65.94 -12.27 15.90
N ASN A 370 -66.38 -12.07 17.15
CA ASN A 370 -65.70 -12.57 18.34
C ASN A 370 -65.41 -14.08 18.30
N LYS A 371 -66.08 -14.85 17.42
CA LYS A 371 -65.84 -16.28 17.28
C LYS A 371 -64.51 -16.60 16.59
N TYR A 372 -64.09 -15.78 15.62
CA TYR A 372 -62.90 -16.04 14.80
C TYR A 372 -61.79 -15.01 14.98
N LEU A 373 -62.07 -13.92 15.69
CA LEU A 373 -61.17 -12.80 15.90
C LEU A 373 -59.80 -13.23 16.42
N ASP A 374 -59.74 -14.05 17.47
CA ASP A 374 -58.47 -14.45 18.09
C ASP A 374 -57.63 -15.32 17.15
N SER A 375 -58.24 -16.28 16.46
CA SER A 375 -57.57 -17.13 15.47
C SER A 375 -57.03 -16.33 14.29
N VAL A 376 -57.83 -15.40 13.75
CA VAL A 376 -57.43 -14.54 12.64
C VAL A 376 -56.32 -13.59 13.05
N ARG A 377 -56.42 -12.98 14.24
CA ARG A 377 -55.41 -12.05 14.76
C ARG A 377 -54.08 -12.76 15.03
N LEU A 378 -54.12 -13.96 15.60
CA LEU A 378 -52.92 -14.78 15.80
C LEU A 378 -52.23 -15.14 14.47
N PHE A 379 -53.00 -15.58 13.47
CA PHE A 379 -52.50 -15.85 12.13
C PHE A 379 -51.87 -14.60 11.50
N CYS A 380 -52.58 -13.48 11.50
CA CYS A 380 -52.11 -12.24 10.88
C CYS A 380 -50.85 -11.69 11.57
N ASN A 381 -50.77 -11.74 12.91
CA ASN A 381 -49.57 -11.38 13.66
C ASN A 381 -48.37 -12.25 13.29
N SER A 382 -48.56 -13.56 13.15
CA SER A 382 -47.51 -14.48 12.71
C SER A 382 -46.97 -14.12 11.32
N LYS A 383 -47.87 -13.85 10.36
CA LYS A 383 -47.47 -13.46 9.01
C LYS A 383 -46.78 -12.10 8.98
N ARG A 384 -47.20 -11.12 9.78
CA ARG A 384 -46.50 -9.83 9.93
C ARG A 384 -45.09 -10.01 10.50
N SER A 385 -44.92 -10.83 11.53
CA SER A 385 -43.59 -11.13 12.09
C SER A 385 -42.67 -11.76 11.03
N TYR A 386 -43.21 -12.69 10.24
CA TYR A 386 -42.48 -13.28 9.11
C TYR A 386 -42.06 -12.25 8.06
N LEU A 387 -43.00 -11.40 7.63
CA LEU A 387 -42.73 -10.32 6.66
C LEU A 387 -41.69 -9.35 7.19
N LYS A 388 -41.76 -8.99 8.48
CA LYS A 388 -40.80 -8.10 9.13
C LYS A 388 -39.38 -8.67 9.09
N LEU A 389 -39.20 -9.93 9.49
CA LEU A 389 -37.90 -10.60 9.41
C LEU A 389 -37.38 -10.69 7.98
N TYR A 390 -38.26 -11.00 7.03
CA TYR A 390 -37.91 -11.09 5.62
C TYR A 390 -37.47 -9.72 5.06
N ILE A 391 -38.17 -8.64 5.42
CA ILE A 391 -37.80 -7.26 5.08
C ILE A 391 -36.49 -6.88 5.75
N GLU A 392 -36.28 -7.18 7.03
CA GLU A 392 -35.05 -6.85 7.75
C GLU A 392 -33.84 -7.53 7.09
N VAL A 393 -33.89 -8.82 6.78
CA VAL A 393 -32.79 -9.52 6.09
C VAL A 393 -32.49 -8.88 4.74
N PHE A 394 -33.51 -8.65 3.91
CA PHE A 394 -33.33 -8.04 2.59
C PHE A 394 -32.86 -6.59 2.64
N THR A 395 -33.32 -5.81 3.60
CA THR A 395 -32.96 -4.39 3.72
C THR A 395 -31.60 -4.19 4.37
N THR A 396 -31.18 -5.06 5.29
CA THR A 396 -29.87 -4.94 5.95
C THR A 396 -28.72 -5.30 5.00
N GLU A 397 -28.91 -6.32 4.16
CA GLU A 397 -27.95 -6.66 3.09
C GLU A 397 -27.83 -5.55 2.04
N ASN A 398 -28.93 -4.86 1.71
CA ASN A 398 -28.94 -3.87 0.64
C ASN A 398 -28.55 -2.45 1.11
N ARG A 399 -28.89 -2.08 2.35
CA ARG A 399 -28.59 -0.75 2.92
C ARG A 399 -27.12 -0.60 3.31
N SER A 400 -26.48 -1.68 3.79
CA SER A 400 -25.03 -1.69 4.04
C SER A 400 -24.23 -1.52 2.75
N LEU A 401 -24.66 -2.18 1.67
CA LEU A 401 -24.01 -2.09 0.37
C LEU A 401 -24.14 -0.68 -0.26
N GLN A 402 -25.34 -0.08 -0.24
CA GLN A 402 -25.53 1.26 -0.81
C GLN A 402 -24.78 2.34 -0.04
N SER A 403 -24.75 2.28 1.30
CA SER A 403 -24.00 3.24 2.11
C SER A 403 -22.51 3.21 1.79
N VAL A 404 -21.92 2.01 1.66
CA VAL A 404 -20.52 1.84 1.32
C VAL A 404 -20.23 2.32 -0.11
N ILE A 405 -21.15 2.10 -1.05
CA ILE A 405 -21.01 2.61 -2.43
C ILE A 405 -20.98 4.14 -2.48
N GLU A 406 -21.86 4.82 -1.73
CA GLU A 406 -21.89 6.29 -1.69
C GLU A 406 -20.68 6.88 -0.96
N GLU A 407 -20.22 6.23 0.10
CA GLU A 407 -19.01 6.62 0.83
C GLU A 407 -17.77 6.53 -0.07
N VAL A 408 -17.56 5.39 -0.73
CA VAL A 408 -16.45 5.18 -1.69
C VAL A 408 -16.52 6.24 -2.80
N ARG A 409 -17.71 6.53 -3.33
CA ARG A 409 -17.87 7.54 -4.38
C ARG A 409 -17.49 8.93 -3.91
N THR A 410 -17.95 9.34 -2.74
CA THR A 410 -17.65 10.67 -2.17
C THR A 410 -16.15 10.87 -1.95
N GLU A 411 -15.44 9.83 -1.49
CA GLU A 411 -14.00 9.93 -1.28
C GLU A 411 -13.21 9.93 -2.58
N MET A 412 -13.65 9.18 -3.60
CA MET A 412 -13.07 9.26 -4.95
C MET A 412 -13.26 10.66 -5.56
N GLU A 413 -14.43 11.28 -5.37
CA GLU A 413 -14.71 12.65 -5.82
C GLU A 413 -13.80 13.68 -5.13
N ALA A 414 -13.48 13.49 -3.85
CA ALA A 414 -12.54 14.35 -3.12
C ALA A 414 -11.12 14.32 -3.73
N VAL A 415 -10.64 13.13 -4.14
CA VAL A 415 -9.36 12.98 -4.85
C VAL A 415 -9.40 13.70 -6.20
N ASP A 416 -10.48 13.54 -6.97
CA ASP A 416 -10.66 14.24 -8.24
C ASP A 416 -10.64 15.77 -8.08
N GLU A 417 -11.26 16.28 -7.01
CA GLU A 417 -11.31 17.72 -6.74
C GLU A 417 -9.93 18.28 -6.34
N LEU A 418 -9.15 17.55 -5.54
CA LEU A 418 -7.76 17.92 -5.24
C LEU A 418 -6.92 18.00 -6.51
N ILE A 419 -7.12 17.08 -7.45
CA ILE A 419 -6.39 17.06 -8.72
C ILE A 419 -6.76 18.26 -9.60
N LYS A 420 -8.04 18.64 -9.67
CA LYS A 420 -8.46 19.86 -10.37
C LYS A 420 -7.84 21.12 -9.75
N GLN A 421 -7.74 21.18 -8.42
CA GLN A 421 -7.13 22.32 -7.74
C GLN A 421 -5.65 22.53 -8.15
N ILE A 422 -4.91 21.47 -8.46
CA ILE A 422 -3.52 21.59 -8.95
C ILE A 422 -3.46 22.46 -10.21
N GLN A 423 -4.43 22.36 -11.11
CA GLN A 423 -4.46 23.16 -12.34
C GLN A 423 -4.82 24.64 -12.10
N LEU A 424 -5.56 24.92 -11.03
CA LEU A 424 -6.09 26.26 -10.73
C LEU A 424 -5.16 27.08 -9.83
N LYS A 425 -4.27 26.42 -9.07
CA LYS A 425 -3.40 27.08 -8.11
C LYS A 425 -2.10 27.61 -8.73
N PRO A 426 -1.52 28.70 -8.17
CA PRO A 426 -0.19 29.17 -8.55
C PRO A 426 0.88 28.08 -8.32
N LEU A 427 1.94 28.07 -9.14
CA LEU A 427 3.00 27.06 -9.11
C LEU A 427 3.58 26.81 -7.71
N GLU A 428 3.71 27.88 -6.91
CA GLU A 428 4.24 27.87 -5.53
C GLU A 428 3.34 27.07 -4.57
N GLU A 429 2.05 26.95 -4.85
CA GLU A 429 1.08 26.21 -4.04
C GLU A 429 0.79 24.79 -4.58
N GLN A 430 1.07 24.52 -5.85
CA GLN A 430 0.78 23.23 -6.49
C GLN A 430 1.47 22.06 -5.80
N GLY A 431 2.71 22.23 -5.33
CA GLY A 431 3.44 21.18 -4.61
C GLY A 431 2.73 20.70 -3.34
N LYS A 432 2.06 21.60 -2.61
CA LYS A 432 1.29 21.25 -1.40
C LYS A 432 0.03 20.47 -1.75
N VAL A 433 -0.69 20.88 -2.81
CA VAL A 433 -1.90 20.19 -3.27
C VAL A 433 -1.58 18.80 -3.83
N ILE A 434 -0.47 18.66 -4.57
CA ILE A 434 0.02 17.36 -5.06
C ILE A 434 0.29 16.41 -3.89
N GLN A 435 1.01 16.88 -2.85
CA GLN A 435 1.30 16.08 -1.67
C GLN A 435 0.01 15.64 -0.94
N GLN A 436 -0.93 16.57 -0.75
CA GLN A 436 -2.23 16.28 -0.13
C GLN A 436 -3.04 15.25 -0.92
N ALA A 437 -3.00 15.30 -2.26
CA ALA A 437 -3.67 14.33 -3.13
C ALA A 437 -3.06 12.93 -3.00
N PHE A 438 -1.72 12.81 -2.90
CA PHE A 438 -1.06 11.52 -2.65
C PHE A 438 -1.44 10.92 -1.30
N GLU A 439 -1.51 11.73 -0.25
CA GLU A 439 -1.93 11.31 1.09
C GLU A 439 -3.37 10.79 1.07
N THR A 440 -4.28 11.55 0.45
CA THR A 440 -5.70 11.16 0.31
C THR A 440 -5.86 9.83 -0.47
N ILE A 441 -5.06 9.62 -1.52
CA ILE A 441 -5.05 8.36 -2.28
C ILE A 441 -4.55 7.19 -1.42
N ASN A 442 -3.51 7.39 -0.61
CA ASN A 442 -2.99 6.35 0.28
C ASN A 442 -4.01 5.97 1.35
N ASP A 443 -4.69 6.95 1.95
CA ASP A 443 -5.74 6.71 2.93
C ASP A 443 -6.92 5.94 2.32
N LEU A 444 -7.30 6.30 1.09
CA LEU A 444 -8.36 5.61 0.36
C LEU A 444 -8.02 4.13 0.06
N GLU A 445 -6.80 3.86 -0.40
CA GLU A 445 -6.33 2.47 -0.61
C GLU A 445 -6.30 1.68 0.69
N LEU A 446 -5.79 2.29 1.78
CA LEU A 446 -5.69 1.64 3.07
C LEU A 446 -7.08 1.30 3.63
N LYS A 447 -8.02 2.25 3.55
CA LYS A 447 -9.39 2.11 4.05
C LYS A 447 -10.14 0.96 3.38
N TYR A 448 -9.98 0.76 2.07
CA TYR A 448 -10.69 -0.29 1.31
C TYR A 448 -9.83 -1.52 0.96
N SER A 449 -8.63 -1.65 1.53
CA SER A 449 -7.72 -2.78 1.30
C SER A 449 -8.31 -4.15 1.71
N TRP A 450 -9.29 -4.16 2.62
CA TRP A 450 -9.89 -5.39 3.16
C TRP A 450 -11.28 -5.72 2.59
N THR A 451 -11.89 -4.82 1.82
CA THR A 451 -13.23 -5.00 1.25
C THR A 451 -13.12 -5.58 -0.16
N GLY A 452 -13.13 -6.92 -0.27
CA GLY A 452 -12.81 -7.65 -1.51
C GLY A 452 -13.63 -7.27 -2.74
N GLU A 453 -14.85 -6.77 -2.58
CA GLU A 453 -15.73 -6.36 -3.69
C GLU A 453 -15.40 -4.95 -4.22
N TYR A 454 -14.88 -4.06 -3.38
CA TYR A 454 -14.55 -2.66 -3.74
C TYR A 454 -13.07 -2.42 -3.99
N TYR A 455 -12.22 -3.28 -3.43
CA TYR A 455 -10.76 -3.18 -3.50
C TYR A 455 -10.28 -2.98 -4.95
N MET A 456 -10.83 -3.74 -5.91
CA MET A 456 -10.42 -3.65 -7.31
C MET A 456 -10.77 -2.30 -7.95
N ASN A 457 -11.95 -1.75 -7.64
CA ASN A 457 -12.40 -0.47 -8.19
C ASN A 457 -11.60 0.70 -7.59
N VAL A 458 -11.35 0.67 -6.28
CA VAL A 458 -10.56 1.68 -5.57
C VAL A 458 -9.10 1.62 -6.03
N MET A 459 -8.49 0.43 -6.09
CA MET A 459 -7.10 0.25 -6.57
C MET A 459 -6.92 0.76 -8.00
N PHE A 460 -7.86 0.47 -8.91
CA PHE A 460 -7.76 0.93 -10.28
C PHE A 460 -7.84 2.46 -10.37
N PHE A 461 -8.79 3.08 -9.67
CA PHE A 461 -8.92 4.53 -9.61
C PHE A 461 -7.67 5.19 -9.01
N CYS A 462 -7.21 4.71 -7.85
CA CYS A 462 -6.01 5.22 -7.19
C CYS A 462 -4.76 5.09 -8.09
N GLY A 463 -4.63 3.98 -8.81
CA GLY A 463 -3.55 3.78 -9.79
C GLY A 463 -3.55 4.84 -10.89
N VAL A 464 -4.71 5.11 -11.51
CA VAL A 464 -4.85 6.14 -12.54
C VAL A 464 -4.49 7.53 -12.00
N LYS A 465 -5.02 7.90 -10.84
CA LYS A 465 -4.79 9.22 -10.23
C LYS A 465 -3.37 9.44 -9.75
N ARG A 466 -2.70 8.39 -9.28
CA ARG A 466 -1.30 8.45 -8.89
C ARG A 466 -0.38 8.73 -10.10
N THR A 467 -0.68 8.12 -11.25
CA THR A 467 0.03 8.41 -12.51
C THR A 467 -0.20 9.86 -12.97
N GLU A 468 -1.44 10.36 -12.83
CA GLU A 468 -1.77 11.76 -13.12
C GLU A 468 -0.99 12.74 -12.22
N LEU A 469 -0.86 12.45 -10.93
CA LEU A 469 -0.09 13.26 -9.98
C LEU A 469 1.41 13.23 -10.25
N GLU A 470 1.97 12.06 -10.56
CA GLU A 470 3.39 11.94 -10.93
C GLU A 470 3.72 12.71 -12.21
N PHE A 471 2.78 12.76 -13.16
CA PHE A 471 2.91 13.63 -14.33
C PHE A 471 3.02 15.11 -13.91
N TYR A 472 2.13 15.61 -13.05
CA TYR A 472 2.22 16.99 -12.55
C TYR A 472 3.52 17.24 -11.77
N ARG A 473 3.94 16.30 -10.92
CA ARG A 473 5.15 16.40 -10.12
C ARG A 473 6.41 16.52 -10.99
N LYS A 474 6.53 15.70 -12.03
CA LYS A 474 7.66 15.75 -12.98
C LYS A 474 7.62 17.01 -13.84
N PHE A 475 6.43 17.43 -14.27
CA PHE A 475 6.25 18.58 -15.15
C PHE A 475 6.59 19.91 -14.46
N TYR A 476 6.21 20.06 -13.19
CA TYR A 476 6.40 21.30 -12.44
C TYR A 476 7.63 21.29 -11.52
N GLY A 477 8.22 20.13 -11.25
CA GLY A 477 9.44 19.99 -10.45
C GLY A 477 10.73 20.39 -11.19
N THR A 478 10.73 20.37 -12.52
CA THR A 478 11.85 20.86 -13.32
C THR A 478 11.67 22.35 -13.63
N GLN A 479 12.30 23.21 -12.83
CA GLN A 479 12.43 24.63 -13.17
C GLN A 479 13.15 24.75 -14.52
N ASN A 480 12.48 25.32 -15.52
CA ASN A 480 12.93 25.68 -16.88
C ASN A 480 12.65 24.64 -17.99
N GLY A 481 11.55 24.83 -18.73
CA GLY A 481 11.40 24.29 -20.07
C GLY A 481 9.95 24.12 -20.52
N PHE A 482 9.58 24.72 -21.65
CA PHE A 482 8.32 24.47 -22.34
C PHE A 482 8.13 22.96 -22.63
N PRO A 483 6.87 22.47 -22.65
CA PRO A 483 6.58 21.06 -22.90
C PRO A 483 7.17 20.58 -24.24
N ASP A 484 7.97 19.52 -24.19
CA ASP A 484 8.33 18.71 -25.37
C ASP A 484 7.03 18.26 -26.08
N PRO A 485 6.94 18.36 -27.42
CA PRO A 485 5.86 17.79 -28.22
C PRO A 485 5.39 16.39 -27.78
N GLN A 486 6.30 15.49 -27.37
CA GLN A 486 5.93 14.16 -26.89
C GLN A 486 5.08 14.20 -25.61
N THR A 487 5.31 15.18 -24.73
CA THR A 487 4.58 15.33 -23.46
C THR A 487 3.12 15.74 -23.68
N LYS A 488 2.82 16.53 -24.73
CA LYS A 488 1.44 16.89 -25.10
C LYS A 488 0.66 15.72 -25.70
N GLU A 489 1.36 14.75 -26.27
CA GLU A 489 0.74 13.55 -26.83
C GLU A 489 0.39 12.53 -25.74
N VAL A 490 1.32 12.29 -24.80
CA VAL A 490 1.07 11.47 -23.61
C VAL A 490 -0.13 12.00 -22.81
N LYS A 491 -0.18 13.32 -22.57
CA LYS A 491 -1.29 13.95 -21.84
C LYS A 491 -2.64 13.70 -22.53
N ARG A 492 -2.73 13.91 -23.85
CA ARG A 492 -3.97 13.67 -24.62
C ARG A 492 -4.40 12.20 -24.57
N GLU A 493 -3.45 11.27 -24.61
CA GLU A 493 -3.75 9.84 -24.55
C GLU A 493 -4.23 9.41 -23.14
N VAL A 494 -3.65 9.96 -22.07
CA VAL A 494 -4.10 9.74 -20.69
C VAL A 494 -5.51 10.31 -20.46
N GLU A 495 -5.78 11.54 -20.92
CA GLU A 495 -7.12 12.16 -20.85
C GLU A 495 -8.16 11.32 -21.62
N ALA A 496 -7.78 10.77 -22.78
CA ALA A 496 -8.66 9.90 -23.55
C ALA A 496 -8.96 8.56 -22.85
N VAL A 497 -8.05 8.04 -22.02
CA VAL A 497 -8.31 6.86 -21.18
C VAL A 497 -9.29 7.20 -20.06
N ASP A 498 -9.09 8.34 -19.39
CA ASP A 498 -9.98 8.82 -18.32
C ASP A 498 -11.41 9.05 -18.83
N ASP A 499 -11.56 9.66 -20.01
CA ASP A 499 -12.87 9.84 -20.66
C ASP A 499 -13.57 8.52 -20.97
N LEU A 500 -12.83 7.49 -21.39
CA LEU A 500 -13.39 6.16 -21.61
C LEU A 500 -13.85 5.52 -20.29
N ILE A 501 -13.07 5.67 -19.21
CA ILE A 501 -13.44 5.17 -17.89
C ILE A 501 -14.71 5.89 -17.38
N LYS A 502 -14.80 7.22 -17.55
CA LYS A 502 -16.00 8.00 -17.22
C LYS A 502 -17.22 7.57 -18.03
N GLN A 503 -17.07 7.34 -19.34
CA GLN A 503 -18.15 6.83 -20.19
C GLN A 503 -18.65 5.46 -19.74
N ALA A 504 -17.74 4.57 -19.30
CA ALA A 504 -18.09 3.23 -18.84
C ALA A 504 -19.04 3.27 -17.61
N ARG A 505 -18.91 4.27 -16.73
CA ARG A 505 -19.73 4.42 -15.51
C ARG A 505 -21.21 4.69 -15.78
N HIS A 506 -21.55 5.25 -16.93
CA HIS A 506 -22.93 5.62 -17.29
C HIS A 506 -23.58 4.64 -18.28
N LYS A 507 -22.90 3.54 -18.59
CA LYS A 507 -23.29 2.55 -19.60
C LYS A 507 -23.92 1.32 -18.94
N ALA A 508 -24.88 0.69 -19.63
CA ALA A 508 -25.42 -0.60 -19.18
C ALA A 508 -24.30 -1.67 -19.13
N PRO A 509 -24.41 -2.71 -18.28
CA PRO A 509 -23.31 -3.66 -18.04
C PRO A 509 -22.68 -4.29 -19.30
N GLY A 510 -23.49 -4.60 -20.32
CA GLY A 510 -23.00 -5.15 -21.60
C GLY A 510 -22.30 -4.14 -22.52
N GLU A 511 -22.53 -2.84 -22.32
CA GLU A 511 -21.82 -1.76 -23.01
C GLU A 511 -20.59 -1.29 -22.24
N GLN A 512 -20.64 -1.36 -20.91
CA GLN A 512 -19.54 -1.03 -20.00
C GLN A 512 -18.27 -1.84 -20.34
N GLU A 513 -18.42 -3.16 -20.52
CA GLU A 513 -17.31 -4.05 -20.89
C GLU A 513 -16.63 -3.63 -22.21
N LYS A 514 -17.40 -3.21 -23.21
CA LYS A 514 -16.85 -2.76 -24.51
C LYS A 514 -16.06 -1.47 -24.38
N VAL A 515 -16.50 -0.56 -23.50
CA VAL A 515 -15.81 0.71 -23.24
C VAL A 515 -14.53 0.47 -22.44
N LEU A 516 -14.55 -0.44 -21.45
CA LEU A 516 -13.37 -0.83 -20.67
C LEU A 516 -12.30 -1.52 -21.52
N GLN A 517 -12.68 -2.42 -22.43
CA GLN A 517 -11.74 -3.02 -23.39
C GLN A 517 -11.08 -1.99 -24.31
N LYS A 518 -11.80 -0.88 -24.62
CA LYS A 518 -11.23 0.23 -25.40
C LYS A 518 -10.23 1.04 -24.58
N ALA A 519 -10.49 1.23 -23.29
CA ALA A 519 -9.55 1.88 -22.37
C ALA A 519 -8.29 1.02 -22.18
N GLU A 520 -8.44 -0.29 -22.01
CA GLU A 520 -7.33 -1.24 -21.87
C GLU A 520 -6.40 -1.22 -23.09
N LYS A 521 -6.95 -1.22 -24.32
CA LYS A 521 -6.14 -1.08 -25.55
C LYS A 521 -5.35 0.21 -25.60
N LYS A 522 -5.91 1.32 -25.13
CA LYS A 522 -5.20 2.61 -25.06
C LYS A 522 -4.12 2.62 -23.98
N ILE A 523 -4.34 1.95 -22.85
CA ILE A 523 -3.32 1.76 -21.82
C ILE A 523 -2.15 0.93 -22.37
N HIS A 524 -2.42 -0.14 -23.12
CA HIS A 524 -1.35 -0.90 -23.80
C HIS A 524 -0.61 -0.05 -24.83
N HIS A 525 -1.32 0.75 -25.63
CA HIS A 525 -0.69 1.68 -26.56
C HIS A 525 0.22 2.72 -25.85
N LEU A 526 -0.19 3.23 -24.70
CA LEU A 526 0.62 4.11 -23.85
C LEU A 526 1.89 3.41 -23.34
N LEU A 527 1.76 2.17 -22.86
CA LEU A 527 2.89 1.39 -22.35
C LEU A 527 3.90 1.03 -23.46
N GLU A 528 3.42 0.70 -24.66
CA GLU A 528 4.28 0.34 -25.80
C GLU A 528 5.06 1.53 -26.36
N ASN A 529 4.44 2.71 -26.43
CA ASN A 529 5.03 3.88 -27.10
C ASN A 529 5.77 4.82 -26.13
N TYR A 530 5.56 4.68 -24.82
CA TYR A 530 6.17 5.52 -23.81
C TYR A 530 6.79 4.65 -22.70
N PRO A 531 7.99 4.08 -22.88
CA PRO A 531 8.61 3.19 -21.89
C PRO A 531 8.88 3.85 -20.52
N ASP A 532 8.95 5.19 -20.46
CA ASP A 532 8.98 5.93 -19.19
C ASP A 532 7.63 5.92 -18.44
N PHE A 533 6.52 5.66 -19.14
CA PHE A 533 5.20 5.40 -18.56
C PHE A 533 5.17 4.07 -17.81
N GLU A 534 5.89 3.05 -18.31
CA GLU A 534 6.08 1.78 -17.60
C GLU A 534 6.84 1.98 -16.28
N ARG A 535 7.91 2.80 -16.28
CA ARG A 535 8.65 3.16 -15.06
C ARG A 535 7.80 3.96 -14.05
N LEU A 536 6.86 4.77 -14.55
CA LEU A 536 5.90 5.50 -13.72
C LEU A 536 4.87 4.57 -13.05
N CYS A 537 4.43 3.52 -13.75
CA CYS A 537 3.52 2.51 -13.21
C CYS A 537 4.18 1.50 -12.26
N LEU A 538 5.50 1.27 -12.39
CA LEU A 538 6.24 0.22 -11.65
C LEU A 538 6.84 0.66 -10.30
N PHE A 539 6.64 1.89 -9.82
CA PHE A 539 7.37 2.43 -8.67
C PHE A 539 6.89 1.98 -7.26
N LYS A 540 5.90 1.08 -7.13
CA LYS A 540 5.59 0.42 -5.84
C LYS A 540 6.15 -1.00 -5.80
N ARG A 541 7.39 -1.13 -5.34
CA ARG A 541 7.98 -2.40 -4.88
C ARG A 541 8.05 -2.43 -3.35
N GLU A 542 6.91 -2.21 -2.70
CA GLU A 542 6.74 -2.38 -1.26
C GLU A 542 5.42 -3.09 -0.99
N GLU A 543 5.33 -4.36 -1.40
CA GLU A 543 4.45 -5.34 -0.74
C GLU A 543 4.81 -6.78 -1.19
N PRO A 544 5.19 -7.71 -0.28
CA PRO A 544 5.76 -9.02 -0.66
C PRO A 544 4.75 -10.02 -1.27
N TYR A 545 3.44 -9.76 -1.19
CA TYR A 545 2.43 -10.75 -1.56
C TYR A 545 2.25 -10.91 -3.08
N LEU A 546 2.49 -9.86 -3.87
CA LEU A 546 2.46 -9.96 -5.34
C LEU A 546 3.75 -10.60 -5.90
N CYS A 547 4.91 -10.32 -5.30
CA CYS A 547 6.20 -10.89 -5.73
C CYS A 547 6.28 -12.41 -5.59
N ARG A 548 5.57 -13.00 -4.62
CA ARG A 548 5.58 -14.46 -4.43
C ARG A 548 4.89 -15.23 -5.56
N LYS A 549 3.97 -14.58 -6.29
CA LYS A 549 3.21 -15.19 -7.38
C LYS A 549 3.87 -15.03 -8.75
N ILE A 550 4.85 -14.12 -8.87
CA ILE A 550 5.52 -13.80 -10.14
C ILE A 550 6.98 -14.28 -10.17
N TYR A 551 7.69 -14.35 -9.02
CA TYR A 551 9.11 -14.72 -8.99
C TYR A 551 9.44 -16.01 -8.20
N GLY A 552 8.43 -16.75 -7.76
CA GLY A 552 8.61 -17.98 -6.99
C GLY A 552 8.97 -19.21 -7.82
N THR A 553 10.10 -19.19 -8.53
CA THR A 553 11.04 -20.33 -8.76
C THR A 553 12.11 -19.94 -9.79
N GLN A 554 13.15 -19.23 -9.35
CA GLN A 554 14.46 -19.31 -10.02
C GLN A 554 15.48 -19.86 -9.02
N LYS A 555 15.78 -21.15 -9.19
CA LYS A 555 16.88 -21.85 -8.54
C LYS A 555 18.10 -21.57 -9.40
N GLY A 556 19.06 -20.79 -8.90
CA GLY A 556 20.38 -20.64 -9.53
C GLY A 556 20.84 -19.22 -9.79
N SER A 557 21.04 -18.41 -8.76
CA SER A 557 22.18 -17.50 -8.71
C SER A 557 22.67 -17.41 -7.27
N GLN A 558 23.98 -17.55 -7.09
CA GLN A 558 24.65 -17.56 -5.79
C GLN A 558 24.69 -16.15 -5.20
N HIS A 559 23.56 -15.66 -4.66
CA HIS A 559 23.58 -14.69 -3.58
C HIS A 559 23.17 -15.42 -2.30
N HIS A 560 24.16 -15.99 -1.60
CA HIS A 560 23.92 -16.80 -0.41
C HIS A 560 23.26 -16.01 0.75
N GLY A 561 23.29 -14.67 0.75
CA GLY A 561 22.73 -13.83 1.82
C GLY A 561 21.23 -13.50 1.68
N ALA A 562 20.76 -13.09 0.51
CA ALA A 562 19.39 -12.56 0.35
C ALA A 562 18.29 -13.62 0.57
N GLY A 563 18.55 -14.87 0.17
CA GLY A 563 17.63 -15.98 0.41
C GLY A 563 17.50 -16.33 1.89
N GLU A 564 18.58 -16.22 2.66
CA GLU A 564 18.57 -16.49 4.11
C GLU A 564 17.78 -15.42 4.88
N VAL A 565 17.98 -14.14 4.53
CA VAL A 565 17.25 -13.02 5.14
C VAL A 565 15.76 -13.13 4.86
N MET A 566 15.34 -13.44 3.63
CA MET A 566 13.92 -13.60 3.29
C MET A 566 13.25 -14.81 3.96
N ASN A 567 13.97 -15.91 4.13
CA ASN A 567 13.46 -17.07 4.88
C ASN A 567 13.22 -16.72 6.35
N LYS A 568 14.08 -15.91 6.96
CA LYS A 568 13.93 -15.44 8.34
C LYS A 568 12.81 -14.43 8.50
N VAL A 569 12.67 -13.47 7.58
CA VAL A 569 11.50 -12.56 7.53
C VAL A 569 10.19 -13.35 7.44
N THR A 570 10.15 -14.37 6.58
CA THR A 570 8.99 -15.27 6.46
C THR A 570 8.71 -16.02 7.78
N ALA A 571 9.76 -16.47 8.47
CA ALA A 571 9.63 -17.15 9.76
C ALA A 571 9.07 -16.23 10.86
N VAL A 572 9.46 -14.96 10.88
CA VAL A 572 8.88 -13.93 11.79
C VAL A 572 7.38 -13.76 11.50
N TYR A 573 7.01 -13.63 10.23
CA TYR A 573 5.60 -13.50 9.81
C TYR A 573 4.71 -14.68 10.24
N GLU A 574 5.16 -15.91 9.99
CA GLU A 574 4.38 -17.10 10.35
C GLU A 574 4.22 -17.25 11.87
N ARG A 575 5.19 -16.80 12.66
CA ARG A 575 5.07 -16.81 14.13
C ARG A 575 4.14 -15.74 14.67
N ILE A 576 4.18 -14.53 14.12
CA ILE A 576 3.20 -13.48 14.45
C ILE A 576 1.76 -13.96 14.16
N ARG A 577 1.57 -14.67 13.03
CA ARG A 577 0.26 -15.26 12.69
C ARG A 577 -0.19 -16.33 13.68
N GLN A 578 0.75 -17.07 14.27
CA GLN A 578 0.45 -18.09 15.28
C GLN A 578 0.16 -17.49 16.65
N VAL A 579 0.79 -16.38 17.02
CA VAL A 579 0.51 -15.65 18.28
C VAL A 579 -0.96 -15.27 18.35
N LYS A 580 -1.53 -14.73 17.26
CA LYS A 580 -2.95 -14.36 17.15
C LYS A 580 -3.95 -15.52 17.31
N ARG A 581 -3.47 -16.77 17.31
CA ARG A 581 -4.29 -17.99 17.45
C ARG A 581 -4.08 -18.69 18.79
N LYS A 582 -3.22 -18.16 19.67
CA LYS A 582 -2.96 -18.77 20.98
C LYS A 582 -4.01 -18.31 22.00
N PRO A 583 -4.41 -19.18 22.94
CA PRO A 583 -5.24 -18.77 24.07
C PRO A 583 -4.46 -17.80 24.98
N PRO A 584 -5.14 -16.92 25.74
CA PRO A 584 -4.52 -15.80 26.48
C PRO A 584 -3.30 -16.19 27.34
N GLY A 585 -3.37 -17.32 28.07
CA GLY A 585 -2.25 -17.80 28.89
C GLY A 585 -1.02 -18.35 28.13
N LYS A 586 -1.01 -18.31 26.79
CA LYS A 586 0.12 -18.73 25.95
C LYS A 586 0.59 -17.63 24.99
N VAL A 587 -0.02 -16.44 25.03
CA VAL A 587 0.31 -15.33 24.14
C VAL A 587 1.68 -14.75 24.49
N GLU A 588 1.98 -14.57 25.78
CA GLU A 588 3.23 -13.96 26.24
C GLU A 588 4.48 -14.77 25.86
N ALA A 589 4.43 -16.10 26.06
CA ALA A 589 5.50 -16.99 25.60
C ALA A 589 5.65 -17.00 24.06
N ALA A 590 4.55 -16.79 23.31
CA ALA A 590 4.59 -16.73 21.86
C ALA A 590 5.14 -15.37 21.36
N ILE A 591 4.86 -14.27 22.06
CA ILE A 591 5.44 -12.95 21.79
C ILE A 591 6.95 -13.00 22.02
N GLN A 592 7.41 -13.62 23.12
CA GLN A 592 8.83 -13.78 23.42
C GLN A 592 9.56 -14.60 22.34
N GLU A 593 8.94 -15.66 21.80
CA GLU A 593 9.49 -16.43 20.67
C GLU A 593 9.63 -15.57 19.39
N VAL A 594 8.71 -14.63 19.16
CA VAL A 594 8.80 -13.72 18.00
C VAL A 594 9.90 -12.69 18.20
N GLU A 595 10.04 -12.12 19.40
CA GLU A 595 11.10 -11.15 19.71
C GLU A 595 12.49 -11.75 19.55
N GLU A 596 12.70 -13.00 19.98
CA GLU A 596 13.96 -13.72 19.76
C GLU A 596 14.31 -13.83 18.27
N LYS A 597 13.31 -14.10 17.41
CA LYS A 597 13.52 -14.19 15.96
C LYS A 597 13.75 -12.84 15.29
N ILE A 598 13.12 -11.77 15.80
CA ILE A 598 13.40 -10.40 15.36
C ILE A 598 14.85 -10.03 15.70
N ASN A 599 15.31 -10.35 16.91
CA ASN A 599 16.69 -10.07 17.33
C ASN A 599 17.72 -10.88 16.52
N ASP A 600 17.46 -12.15 16.24
CA ASP A 600 18.30 -13.00 15.38
C ASP A 600 18.33 -12.51 13.91
N LEU A 601 17.23 -11.91 13.43
CA LEU A 601 17.17 -11.28 12.10
C LEU A 601 18.02 -10.00 12.06
N GLU A 602 17.90 -9.12 13.06
CA GLU A 602 18.69 -7.88 13.16
C GLU A 602 20.19 -8.15 13.31
N GLN A 603 20.57 -9.11 14.16
CA GLN A 603 21.97 -9.44 14.40
C GLN A 603 22.68 -9.91 13.13
N LYS A 604 22.00 -10.71 12.29
CA LYS A 604 22.55 -11.15 11.01
C LYS A 604 22.64 -10.02 9.97
N CYS A 605 21.71 -9.08 9.99
CA CYS A 605 21.71 -7.97 9.05
C CYS A 605 22.68 -6.84 9.43
N ARG A 606 23.20 -6.79 10.67
CA ARG A 606 24.21 -5.78 11.10
C ARG A 606 25.50 -5.76 10.29
N HIS A 607 25.84 -6.86 9.62
CA HIS A 607 27.08 -6.99 8.86
C HIS A 607 26.89 -6.68 7.38
N ASP A 608 25.64 -6.47 6.93
CA ASP A 608 25.29 -6.21 5.54
C ASP A 608 24.60 -4.84 5.42
N ARG A 609 25.38 -3.84 5.01
CA ARG A 609 24.98 -2.42 4.97
C ARG A 609 23.80 -2.16 4.04
N ASP A 610 23.62 -3.00 3.02
CA ASP A 610 22.62 -2.77 1.97
C ASP A 610 21.20 -3.19 2.41
N TYR A 611 21.09 -4.09 3.39
CA TYR A 611 19.81 -4.59 3.91
C TYR A 611 19.46 -4.05 5.29
N TYR A 612 20.44 -3.52 6.03
CA TYR A 612 20.29 -3.12 7.42
C TYR A 612 19.13 -2.13 7.64
N THR A 613 19.01 -1.06 6.85
CA THR A 613 17.97 -0.03 7.03
C THR A 613 16.55 -0.57 6.80
N SER A 614 16.35 -1.39 5.77
CA SER A 614 15.02 -1.96 5.46
C SER A 614 14.60 -3.03 6.47
N VAL A 615 15.56 -3.84 6.95
CA VAL A 615 15.31 -4.85 7.98
C VAL A 615 15.07 -4.19 9.34
N GLU A 616 15.80 -3.14 9.68
CA GLU A 616 15.62 -2.36 10.91
C GLU A 616 14.23 -1.70 10.96
N LEU A 617 13.77 -1.09 9.86
CA LEU A 617 12.41 -0.55 9.77
C LEU A 617 11.33 -1.64 9.92
N PHE A 618 11.51 -2.79 9.27
CA PHE A 618 10.62 -3.94 9.40
C PHE A 618 10.56 -4.45 10.85
N CYS A 619 11.71 -4.67 11.49
CA CYS A 619 11.80 -5.15 12.86
C CYS A 619 11.19 -4.17 13.87
N ASN A 620 11.45 -2.87 13.72
CA ASN A 620 10.87 -1.83 14.56
C ASN A 620 9.35 -1.75 14.40
N GLN A 621 8.82 -1.88 13.18
CA GLN A 621 7.37 -1.94 12.97
C GLN A 621 6.75 -3.16 13.66
N LYS A 622 7.37 -4.35 13.56
CA LYS A 622 6.82 -5.58 14.15
C LYS A 622 6.91 -5.60 15.67
N ARG A 623 7.94 -4.99 16.28
CA ARG A 623 7.96 -4.77 17.74
C ARG A 623 6.79 -3.90 18.20
N ARG A 624 6.47 -2.81 17.47
CA ARG A 624 5.30 -1.98 17.78
C ARG A 624 3.99 -2.76 17.66
N ASP A 625 3.85 -3.58 16.62
CA ASP A 625 2.66 -4.43 16.44
C ASP A 625 2.51 -5.45 17.59
N LEU A 626 3.62 -6.04 18.07
CA LEU A 626 3.64 -6.98 19.20
C LEU A 626 3.35 -6.30 20.54
N GLU A 627 3.91 -5.12 20.76
CA GLU A 627 3.64 -4.30 21.94
C GLU A 627 2.15 -3.91 22.00
N LEU A 628 1.55 -3.59 20.85
CA LEU A 628 0.12 -3.32 20.74
C LEU A 628 -0.71 -4.58 21.05
N CYS A 629 -0.32 -5.75 20.55
CA CYS A 629 -0.99 -7.03 20.86
C CYS A 629 -0.92 -7.36 22.36
N SER A 630 0.23 -7.16 23.00
CA SER A 630 0.41 -7.37 24.44
C SER A 630 -0.46 -6.42 25.27
N LYS A 631 -0.54 -5.14 24.89
CA LYS A 631 -1.39 -4.15 25.57
C LYS A 631 -2.89 -4.42 25.40
N LEU A 632 -3.31 -4.92 24.23
CA LEU A 632 -4.73 -5.24 23.97
C LEU A 632 -5.22 -6.46 24.76
N ASP A 633 -4.37 -7.47 24.99
CA ASP A 633 -4.73 -8.62 25.83
C ASP A 633 -4.71 -8.29 27.34
N LEU A 634 -3.87 -7.33 27.78
CA LEU A 634 -3.91 -6.84 29.16
C LEU A 634 -5.19 -6.04 29.48
N ILE A 635 -5.86 -5.48 28.46
CA ILE A 635 -7.13 -4.75 28.62
C ILE A 635 -8.34 -5.71 28.73
N GLN A 636 -8.19 -7.01 28.40
CA GLN A 636 -9.26 -7.99 28.52
C GLN A 636 -9.30 -8.75 29.87
N LEU A 637 -8.48 -8.38 30.85
CA LEU A 637 -8.39 -9.08 32.14
C LEU A 637 -9.03 -8.35 33.34
N GLY A 638 -10.12 -7.60 33.15
CA GLY A 638 -10.85 -7.09 34.32
C GLY A 638 -11.95 -6.04 34.13
N PHE A 639 -12.87 -6.21 33.17
CA PHE A 639 -14.09 -5.41 33.15
C PHE A 639 -15.33 -6.30 33.25
N ASP A 640 -15.89 -6.35 34.46
CA ASP A 640 -17.25 -6.81 34.73
C ASP A 640 -18.21 -5.68 34.30
N TRP A 641 -18.93 -5.87 33.20
CA TRP A 641 -19.94 -4.94 32.69
C TRP A 641 -21.32 -5.27 33.28
N THR A 642 -21.42 -5.27 34.61
CA THR A 642 -22.71 -5.23 35.30
C THR A 642 -22.72 -4.05 36.29
N ASN A 643 -23.41 -2.97 35.90
CA ASN A 643 -23.51 -1.64 36.53
C ASN A 643 -22.30 -0.72 36.22
N THR A 644 -22.41 0.50 35.69
CA THR A 644 -23.41 1.58 35.87
C THR A 644 -23.40 2.52 34.65
N GLU A 645 -24.51 3.25 34.47
CA GLU A 645 -24.65 4.46 33.66
C GLU A 645 -23.66 5.57 34.09
N ASP A 646 -22.87 6.06 33.13
CA ASP A 646 -22.54 7.48 32.86
C ASP A 646 -21.80 7.59 31.51
#